data_AF-A0A4R4DSI3-F1
#
_entry.id   AF-A0A4R4DSI3-F1
#
_cell.length_a   1.000
_cell.length_b   1.000
_cell.length_c   1.000
_cell.angle_alpha   90.00
_cell.angle_beta   90.00
_cell.angle_gamma   90.00
#
_symmetry.space_group_name_H-M   'P 1'
#
loop_
_entity.id
_entity.type
_entity.pdbx_description
1 polymer ?
#
loop_
_entity_poly.entity_id
_entity_poly.type
_entity_poly.pdbx_seq_one_letter_code
_entity_poly.pdbx_strand_id
1 'polypeptide(L)'
;MRLDNGAKNLLAQGGRRALVERQDQGACCGQDAGQASPAALNPVELAVRVYGRRVAEGLTGFAEAVDAIMRADQQEAERSGRLAWNPVHGTRHLLHGPEVWDDHAAMDRLLAAVDDYEAEREARQAKAAEAAQAPAPIPLRPTFPDLGVTLDEGQRIVRGEVHAFARRIGQGETPETLLRVTVGGGKSEGAIAELGTVLDHAHAAGREGAVYYHVPNHTLSAEVLDRIAVANPGRPVAIWRGMGAEDPEAEQPADPATPRVAMCLAPELPDLARAAGVSASTVCKACPLRAQCGYRKQARQDAAIWVMAHNGAFRPLPAALPPAAAIIVDEDMGTTGLVGADPRDVPQLALSALAEERTGTLTGAARERLIALRAMAYHAAAGMSEGPSRRAVLEDAGLTVAALEEWAALEWSTAPKVALGGMDREEIADVLRAAASSGFNRLRPRLARSWADLLRSLDAHSVQVEHVPLADLGRGQGTGPAMRLAWRQDFAKWCKDAPKLFLGATTPAAILRHWAPGLGVREVEIAAPQQYVVQVPREFGRRFFTGTPGNVRRAADLVVVELAKAAGPVLVIAQVAVEDRLRTALKRRFGGQLPPRLLLAHHGNLVGLNSYSSAETILVIGRPAINRRAAERLAGIIQGHAAASPEMDNPAAWPMVEAGIRMADGTARPTMQPRHPDATVEALRWSISEGAVLQAIGRGRGVRRPVRVVYLGALALPLTVAEVRSWEEVQPARIEVAIAEAAIAGKPLPLTAKHLAAAFPHHWTTETAAKHDLDRGGRMTPQTLINRYGGVYRGLGCHSPARFRTSSRGQWSYAVVPIQGGMDALADLLDRIGTPLTAGRLDPMQTQQGDATAPTPAPETPLPPRQDAPAAMEAPPPGPLAAERLAALSLRLDAARPAEGIPASRFTAPRILWWENPELVERHMQVAEVRGSEAWMAAEVVGRKSGHFWPGMHPGG
;
A
#
# COMPACT_ATOMS: atom_id res chain seq x y z
N MET A 1 9.97 -31.88 42.06
CA MET A 1 9.95 -32.00 43.53
C MET A 1 9.59 -30.62 44.08
N ARG A 2 8.43 -30.54 44.76
CA ARG A 2 7.83 -29.41 45.52
C ARG A 2 7.58 -28.06 44.80
N LEU A 3 6.32 -27.96 44.34
CA LEU A 3 5.49 -26.76 44.32
C LEU A 3 5.24 -26.28 45.76
N ASP A 4 5.20 -24.96 46.00
CA ASP A 4 4.72 -24.40 47.26
C ASP A 4 3.44 -23.59 47.04
N ASN A 5 2.47 -23.89 47.89
CA ASN A 5 1.09 -23.42 47.89
C ASN A 5 0.96 -22.24 48.86
N GLY A 6 0.46 -21.10 48.39
CA GLY A 6 0.29 -19.92 49.23
C GLY A 6 -0.83 -18.99 48.79
N ALA A 7 -2.04 -19.51 48.53
CA ALA A 7 -3.29 -18.73 48.51
C ALA A 7 -4.52 -19.66 48.37
N LYS A 8 -4.91 -20.36 49.44
CA LYS A 8 -6.18 -21.12 49.47
C LYS A 8 -6.91 -21.18 50.82
N ASN A 9 -6.58 -20.34 51.79
CA ASN A 9 -7.24 -20.34 53.11
C ASN A 9 -7.66 -18.94 53.59
N LEU A 10 -8.63 -18.31 52.91
CA LEU A 10 -9.35 -17.15 53.48
C LEU A 10 -10.81 -16.98 53.01
N LEU A 11 -11.40 -17.96 52.33
CA LEU A 11 -12.83 -17.93 51.93
C LEU A 11 -13.55 -19.26 52.22
N ALA A 12 -13.23 -19.87 53.36
CA ALA A 12 -13.94 -21.05 53.88
C ALA A 12 -14.27 -20.83 55.36
N GLN A 13 -15.15 -19.87 55.64
CA GLN A 13 -15.98 -19.76 56.85
C GLN A 13 -16.86 -18.50 56.72
N GLY A 14 -18.14 -18.66 56.40
CA GLY A 14 -19.08 -17.53 56.30
C GLY A 14 -20.40 -17.81 55.57
N GLY A 15 -20.56 -18.95 54.90
CA GLY A 15 -21.84 -19.33 54.28
C GLY A 15 -22.68 -20.23 55.19
N ARG A 16 -23.53 -19.62 56.04
CA ARG A 16 -24.78 -20.16 56.63
C ARG A 16 -25.15 -19.37 57.91
N ARG A 17 -25.69 -18.15 57.75
CA ARG A 17 -26.59 -17.48 58.70
C ARG A 17 -26.90 -16.07 58.21
N ALA A 18 -28.02 -15.89 57.52
CA ALA A 18 -28.82 -14.65 57.48
C ALA A 18 -29.94 -14.82 56.44
N LEU A 19 -30.92 -15.67 56.76
CA LEU A 19 -32.20 -15.68 56.05
C LEU A 19 -33.33 -15.96 57.04
N VAL A 20 -33.37 -15.17 58.11
CA VAL A 20 -34.55 -14.93 58.96
C VAL A 20 -34.35 -13.53 59.55
N GLU A 21 -35.42 -12.73 59.58
CA GLU A 21 -35.54 -11.34 60.09
C GLU A 21 -35.45 -10.23 59.05
N ARG A 22 -36.62 -9.90 58.47
CA ARG A 22 -37.25 -8.56 58.55
C ARG A 22 -38.57 -8.60 57.77
N GLN A 23 -39.62 -8.97 58.48
CA GLN A 23 -40.96 -8.42 58.23
C GLN A 23 -41.26 -7.43 59.37
N ASP A 24 -42.00 -6.40 59.00
CA ASP A 24 -42.70 -5.40 59.80
C ASP A 24 -41.93 -4.16 60.29
N GLN A 25 -42.24 -3.02 59.66
CA GLN A 25 -43.17 -2.03 60.23
C GLN A 25 -43.62 -1.00 59.19
N GLY A 26 -44.94 -0.73 59.11
CA GLY A 26 -45.49 0.52 58.56
C GLY A 26 -46.71 0.37 57.63
N ALA A 27 -47.91 0.43 58.21
CA ALA A 27 -49.22 0.28 57.55
C ALA A 27 -49.73 1.54 56.82
N CYS A 28 -50.57 1.37 55.77
CA CYS A 28 -51.94 1.91 55.70
C CYS A 28 -52.64 1.68 54.33
N CYS A 29 -53.86 1.10 54.41
CA CYS A 29 -55.04 1.19 53.52
C CYS A 29 -54.91 0.73 52.04
N GLY A 30 -55.75 -0.14 51.45
CA GLY A 30 -56.94 -0.87 51.85
C GLY A 30 -57.56 -1.56 50.61
N GLN A 31 -58.11 -2.76 50.84
CA GLN A 31 -59.16 -3.49 50.10
C GLN A 31 -58.88 -4.27 48.78
N ASP A 32 -58.97 -5.59 49.00
CA ASP A 32 -59.80 -6.60 48.29
C ASP A 32 -59.17 -7.65 47.34
N ALA A 33 -59.36 -8.90 47.79
CA ALA A 33 -59.67 -10.13 47.06
C ALA A 33 -58.56 -11.19 46.85
N GLY A 34 -58.74 -12.33 47.53
CA GLY A 34 -58.65 -13.67 46.92
C GLY A 34 -57.29 -14.37 46.95
N GLN A 35 -57.19 -15.40 47.80
CA GLN A 35 -56.06 -16.31 47.94
C GLN A 35 -55.69 -17.07 46.64
N ALA A 36 -54.42 -16.95 46.21
CA ALA A 36 -53.68 -17.98 45.47
C ALA A 36 -52.22 -17.97 45.95
N SER A 37 -51.74 -19.12 46.42
CA SER A 37 -50.37 -19.33 46.90
C SER A 37 -49.36 -19.19 45.74
N PRO A 38 -48.22 -18.49 45.89
CA PRO A 38 -47.22 -18.43 44.82
C PRO A 38 -46.43 -19.74 44.80
N ALA A 39 -46.72 -20.59 43.81
CA ALA A 39 -45.83 -21.69 43.46
C ALA A 39 -44.43 -21.13 43.16
N ALA A 40 -43.40 -21.68 43.82
CA ALA A 40 -42.01 -21.38 43.53
C ALA A 40 -41.74 -21.68 42.05
N LEU A 41 -41.45 -20.64 41.27
CA LEU A 41 -41.11 -20.78 39.85
C LEU A 41 -39.91 -21.71 39.71
N ASN A 42 -40.00 -22.65 38.77
CA ASN A 42 -38.89 -23.54 38.43
C ASN A 42 -37.67 -22.68 37.98
N PRO A 43 -36.42 -23.07 38.31
CA PRO A 43 -35.20 -22.38 37.87
C PRO A 43 -35.16 -22.04 36.36
N VAL A 44 -35.77 -22.87 35.51
CA VAL A 44 -35.90 -22.64 34.07
C VAL A 44 -36.85 -21.47 33.76
N GLU A 45 -37.97 -21.33 34.48
CA GLU A 45 -38.87 -20.18 34.33
C GLU A 45 -38.21 -18.89 34.84
N LEU A 46 -37.38 -18.97 35.88
CA LEU A 46 -36.61 -17.83 36.36
C LEU A 46 -35.55 -17.43 35.34
N ALA A 47 -34.81 -18.38 34.77
CA ALA A 47 -33.81 -18.16 33.72
C ALA A 47 -34.43 -17.60 32.44
N VAL A 48 -35.59 -18.12 32.00
CA VAL A 48 -36.34 -17.62 30.83
C VAL A 48 -36.89 -16.21 31.10
N ARG A 49 -37.34 -15.89 32.32
CA ARG A 49 -37.78 -14.53 32.68
C ARG A 49 -36.61 -13.55 32.77
N VAL A 50 -35.46 -13.96 33.29
CA VAL A 50 -34.24 -13.14 33.33
C VAL A 50 -33.68 -12.94 31.92
N TYR A 51 -33.67 -13.99 31.10
CA TYR A 51 -33.31 -13.93 29.68
C TYR A 51 -34.25 -13.02 28.89
N GLY A 52 -35.57 -13.20 29.05
CA GLY A 52 -36.57 -12.35 28.41
C GLY A 52 -36.48 -10.88 28.83
N ARG A 53 -36.17 -10.60 30.10
CA ARG A 53 -36.00 -9.24 30.60
C ARG A 53 -34.71 -8.60 30.09
N ARG A 54 -33.59 -9.34 30.04
CA ARG A 54 -32.28 -8.84 29.57
C ARG A 54 -32.19 -8.73 28.04
N VAL A 55 -32.93 -9.55 27.28
CA VAL A 55 -33.10 -9.38 25.82
C VAL A 55 -33.95 -8.14 25.51
N ALA A 56 -34.96 -7.83 26.32
CA ALA A 56 -35.74 -6.59 26.19
C ALA A 56 -34.90 -5.33 26.47
N GLU A 57 -33.80 -5.46 27.21
CA GLU A 57 -32.82 -4.39 27.48
C GLU A 57 -31.70 -4.28 26.41
N GLY A 58 -31.74 -5.11 25.35
CA GLY A 58 -30.89 -4.96 24.16
C GLY A 58 -29.49 -5.59 24.23
N LEU A 59 -29.25 -6.54 25.14
CA LEU A 59 -27.93 -7.13 25.39
C LEU A 59 -27.61 -8.33 24.46
N THR A 60 -26.93 -8.09 23.33
CA THR A 60 -26.62 -9.11 22.32
C THR A 60 -25.56 -10.15 22.74
N GLY A 61 -24.59 -9.78 23.58
CA GLY A 61 -23.53 -10.70 24.02
C GLY A 61 -24.02 -11.83 24.94
N PHE A 62 -25.05 -11.55 25.73
CA PHE A 62 -25.68 -12.54 26.61
C PHE A 62 -26.45 -13.61 25.80
N ALA A 63 -27.14 -13.20 24.74
CA ALA A 63 -27.83 -14.12 23.83
C ALA A 63 -26.84 -15.04 23.10
N GLU A 64 -25.69 -14.52 22.67
CA GLU A 64 -24.65 -15.31 21.99
C GLU A 64 -23.98 -16.33 22.92
N ALA A 65 -23.75 -15.99 24.20
CA ALA A 65 -23.21 -16.89 25.21
C ALA A 65 -24.19 -18.03 25.55
N VAL A 66 -25.47 -17.71 25.72
CA VAL A 66 -26.53 -18.70 25.94
C VAL A 66 -26.66 -19.64 24.73
N ASP A 67 -26.68 -19.10 23.51
CA ASP A 67 -26.72 -19.90 22.27
C ASP A 67 -25.49 -20.81 22.11
N ALA A 68 -24.31 -20.39 22.58
CA ALA A 68 -23.10 -21.21 22.54
C ALA A 68 -23.19 -22.39 23.53
N ILE A 69 -23.73 -22.16 24.73
CA ILE A 69 -23.92 -23.18 25.75
C ILE A 69 -25.00 -24.19 25.30
N MET A 70 -26.12 -23.72 24.76
CA MET A 70 -27.17 -24.61 24.22
C MET A 70 -26.66 -25.46 23.04
N ARG A 71 -25.79 -24.91 22.17
CA ARG A 71 -25.18 -25.66 21.07
C ARG A 71 -24.17 -26.71 21.55
N ALA A 72 -23.41 -26.41 22.59
CA ALA A 72 -22.46 -27.36 23.17
C ALA A 72 -23.19 -28.55 23.82
N ASP A 73 -24.27 -28.29 24.56
CA ASP A 73 -25.10 -29.33 25.18
C ASP A 73 -25.77 -30.23 24.13
N GLN A 74 -26.26 -29.62 23.04
CA GLN A 74 -26.84 -30.36 21.92
C GLN A 74 -25.82 -31.26 21.20
N GLN A 75 -24.58 -30.79 21.00
CA GLN A 75 -23.51 -31.62 20.42
C GLN A 75 -23.10 -32.79 21.33
N GLU A 76 -23.15 -32.59 22.64
CA GLU A 76 -22.82 -33.63 23.62
C GLU A 76 -23.95 -34.68 23.73
N ALA A 77 -25.20 -34.25 23.61
CA ALA A 77 -26.36 -35.11 23.48
C ALA A 77 -26.33 -35.99 22.21
N GLU A 78 -25.86 -35.43 21.09
CA GLU A 78 -25.62 -36.16 19.83
C GLU A 78 -24.53 -37.23 19.98
N ARG A 79 -23.40 -36.90 20.62
CA ARG A 79 -22.29 -37.85 20.85
C ARG A 79 -22.65 -38.97 21.82
N SER A 80 -23.52 -38.70 22.78
CA SER A 80 -23.94 -39.67 23.81
C SER A 80 -25.16 -40.50 23.45
N GLY A 81 -25.71 -40.34 22.23
CA GLY A 81 -26.85 -41.15 21.75
C GLY A 81 -28.19 -40.83 22.42
N ARG A 82 -28.32 -39.68 23.10
CA ARG A 82 -29.51 -39.27 23.88
C ARG A 82 -30.65 -38.63 23.06
N LEU A 83 -30.71 -38.92 21.75
CA LEU A 83 -31.69 -38.36 20.82
C LEU A 83 -32.65 -39.45 20.31
N ALA A 84 -33.96 -39.26 20.54
CA ALA A 84 -35.00 -40.12 19.98
C ALA A 84 -35.71 -39.42 18.79
N TRP A 85 -36.14 -40.21 17.81
CA TRP A 85 -36.83 -39.72 16.62
C TRP A 85 -38.31 -39.43 16.91
N ASN A 86 -38.77 -38.21 16.63
CA ASN A 86 -40.18 -37.82 16.80
C ASN A 86 -40.95 -37.96 15.47
N PRO A 87 -41.96 -38.84 15.39
CA PRO A 87 -42.70 -39.10 14.15
C PRO A 87 -43.56 -37.94 13.65
N VAL A 88 -43.90 -36.98 14.51
CA VAL A 88 -44.87 -35.91 14.21
C VAL A 88 -44.21 -34.73 13.49
N HIS A 89 -42.91 -34.50 13.72
CA HIS A 89 -42.18 -33.35 13.16
C HIS A 89 -40.97 -33.72 12.28
N GLY A 90 -40.65 -35.02 12.15
CA GLY A 90 -39.54 -35.50 11.33
C GLY A 90 -38.14 -35.12 11.86
N THR A 91 -38.04 -34.61 13.09
CA THR A 91 -36.80 -34.18 13.75
C THR A 91 -36.49 -35.03 14.99
N ARG A 92 -35.19 -35.22 15.28
CA ARG A 92 -34.74 -35.88 16.53
C ARG A 92 -34.77 -34.88 17.68
N HIS A 93 -35.32 -35.27 18.83
CA HIS A 93 -35.37 -34.45 20.05
C HIS A 93 -34.64 -35.15 21.20
N LEU A 94 -34.09 -34.34 22.10
CA LEU A 94 -33.45 -34.78 23.34
C LEU A 94 -34.47 -35.51 24.22
N LEU A 95 -34.11 -36.71 24.71
CA LEU A 95 -34.88 -37.40 25.74
C LEU A 95 -34.70 -36.66 27.07
N HIS A 96 -35.69 -35.88 27.50
CA HIS A 96 -35.68 -35.27 28.84
C HIS A 96 -36.63 -36.01 29.78
N GLY A 97 -36.06 -36.69 30.79
CA GLY A 97 -36.67 -36.79 32.11
C GLY A 97 -36.21 -35.61 32.99
N PRO A 98 -36.86 -35.32 34.13
CA PRO A 98 -36.61 -34.13 34.97
C PRO A 98 -35.21 -34.03 35.62
N GLU A 99 -34.29 -34.95 35.35
CA GLU A 99 -33.06 -35.16 36.15
C GLU A 99 -31.77 -34.65 35.47
N VAL A 100 -31.83 -33.92 34.35
CA VAL A 100 -30.62 -33.47 33.62
C VAL A 100 -30.11 -32.08 34.03
N TRP A 101 -30.82 -31.35 34.90
CA TRP A 101 -30.37 -30.03 35.38
C TRP A 101 -29.74 -30.04 36.79
N ASP A 102 -29.28 -31.20 37.26
CA ASP A 102 -28.45 -31.33 38.47
C ASP A 102 -26.94 -31.12 38.20
N ASP A 103 -26.53 -30.82 36.96
CA ASP A 103 -25.14 -30.44 36.69
C ASP A 103 -24.90 -28.97 37.10
N HIS A 104 -24.74 -28.77 38.40
CA HIS A 104 -24.34 -27.51 39.01
C HIS A 104 -23.13 -26.87 38.29
N ALA A 105 -22.24 -27.67 37.68
CA ALA A 105 -21.07 -27.16 36.97
C ALA A 105 -21.41 -26.42 35.66
N ALA A 106 -22.52 -26.74 35.00
CA ALA A 106 -22.96 -25.98 33.81
C ALA A 106 -23.53 -24.61 34.20
N MET A 107 -24.29 -24.56 35.30
CA MET A 107 -24.82 -23.31 35.84
C MET A 107 -23.70 -22.42 36.41
N ASP A 108 -22.74 -23.00 37.13
CA ASP A 108 -21.59 -22.29 37.68
C ASP A 108 -20.72 -21.67 36.57
N ARG A 109 -20.54 -22.36 35.44
CA ARG A 109 -19.84 -21.82 34.26
C ARG A 109 -20.58 -20.66 33.61
N LEU A 110 -21.91 -20.71 33.57
CA LEU A 110 -22.73 -19.65 32.99
C LEU A 110 -22.74 -18.42 33.90
N LEU A 111 -22.81 -18.62 35.22
CA LEU A 111 -22.67 -17.55 36.22
C LEU A 111 -21.28 -16.90 36.18
N ALA A 112 -20.20 -17.69 36.11
CA ALA A 112 -18.85 -17.16 35.98
C ALA A 112 -18.65 -16.32 34.69
N ALA A 113 -19.23 -16.76 33.57
CA ALA A 113 -19.17 -15.99 32.32
C ALA A 113 -19.97 -14.68 32.38
N VAL A 114 -21.05 -14.64 33.16
CA VAL A 114 -21.82 -13.42 33.43
C VAL A 114 -21.02 -12.47 34.33
N ASP A 115 -20.38 -12.99 35.38
CA ASP A 115 -19.56 -12.22 36.29
C ASP A 115 -18.34 -11.60 35.57
N ASP A 116 -17.67 -12.36 34.70
CA ASP A 116 -16.57 -11.85 33.86
C ASP A 116 -17.03 -10.73 32.92
N TYR A 117 -18.22 -10.87 32.32
CA TYR A 117 -18.81 -9.85 31.46
C TYR A 117 -19.21 -8.58 32.24
N GLU A 118 -19.78 -8.74 33.44
CA GLU A 118 -20.16 -7.62 34.31
C GLU A 118 -18.90 -6.89 34.81
N ALA A 119 -17.83 -7.60 35.17
CA ALA A 119 -16.54 -7.02 35.52
C ALA A 119 -15.91 -6.24 34.35
N GLU A 120 -15.95 -6.79 33.13
CA GLU A 120 -15.50 -6.05 31.94
C GLU A 120 -16.33 -4.79 31.67
N ARG A 121 -17.64 -4.84 31.92
CA ARG A 121 -18.55 -3.70 31.74
C ARG A 121 -18.27 -2.61 32.77
N GLU A 122 -18.11 -2.98 34.03
CA GLU A 122 -17.74 -2.07 35.11
C GLU A 122 -16.39 -1.43 34.86
N ALA A 123 -15.40 -2.19 34.38
CA ALA A 123 -14.11 -1.64 33.96
C ALA A 123 -14.24 -0.62 32.81
N ARG A 124 -15.10 -0.88 31.82
CA ARG A 124 -15.39 0.08 30.72
C ARG A 124 -16.12 1.33 31.23
N GLN A 125 -17.08 1.17 32.13
CA GLN A 125 -17.85 2.28 32.71
C GLN A 125 -16.99 3.12 33.64
N ALA A 126 -16.13 2.51 34.46
CA ALA A 126 -15.16 3.20 35.29
C ALA A 126 -14.18 4.01 34.45
N LYS A 127 -13.66 3.43 33.36
CA LYS A 127 -12.77 4.13 32.42
C LYS A 127 -13.48 5.27 31.68
N ALA A 128 -14.77 5.13 31.37
CA ALA A 128 -15.58 6.18 30.77
C ALA A 128 -15.90 7.30 31.77
N ALA A 129 -16.14 6.96 33.05
CA ALA A 129 -16.37 7.92 34.13
C ALA A 129 -15.08 8.68 34.49
N GLU A 130 -13.93 8.00 34.51
CA GLU A 130 -12.61 8.60 34.66
C GLU A 130 -12.30 9.56 33.51
N ALA A 131 -12.63 9.18 32.27
CA ALA A 131 -12.51 10.06 31.10
C ALA A 131 -13.47 11.27 31.16
N ALA A 132 -14.63 11.13 31.80
CA ALA A 132 -15.59 12.22 31.99
C ALA A 132 -15.21 13.18 33.13
N GLN A 133 -14.40 12.72 34.10
CA GLN A 133 -13.91 13.52 35.22
C GLN A 133 -12.51 14.13 34.97
N ALA A 134 -11.88 13.82 33.84
CA ALA A 134 -10.60 14.41 33.46
C ALA A 134 -10.73 15.94 33.31
N PRO A 135 -9.77 16.74 33.81
CA PRO A 135 -9.76 18.18 33.58
C PRO A 135 -9.82 18.46 32.08
N ALA A 136 -10.52 19.54 31.70
CA ALA A 136 -10.69 19.92 30.30
C ALA A 136 -9.33 19.85 29.58
N PRO A 137 -9.18 18.97 28.58
CA PRO A 137 -7.89 18.75 27.95
C PRO A 137 -7.40 20.08 27.40
N ILE A 138 -6.14 20.42 27.66
CA ILE A 138 -5.45 21.50 26.96
C ILE A 138 -5.75 21.31 25.48
N PRO A 139 -6.20 22.34 24.74
CA PRO A 139 -6.59 22.18 23.34
C PRO A 139 -5.42 21.56 22.59
N LEU A 140 -5.60 20.29 22.16
CA LEU A 140 -4.59 19.60 21.39
C LEU A 140 -4.35 20.41 20.13
N ARG A 141 -3.10 20.80 19.89
CA ARG A 141 -2.76 21.52 18.66
C ARG A 141 -2.64 20.50 17.53
N PRO A 142 -3.10 20.82 16.31
CA PRO A 142 -2.80 20.00 15.15
C PRO A 142 -1.28 19.78 15.05
N THR A 143 -0.86 18.53 14.81
CA THR A 143 0.56 18.20 14.62
C THR A 143 1.15 18.96 13.44
N PHE A 144 0.34 19.17 12.41
CA PHE A 144 0.66 19.98 11.24
C PHE A 144 -0.30 21.18 11.23
N PRO A 145 0.18 22.41 11.44
CA PRO A 145 -0.67 23.59 11.33
C PRO A 145 -1.16 23.75 9.88
N ASP A 146 -2.26 24.49 9.68
CA ASP A 146 -2.71 24.85 8.32
C ASP A 146 -1.86 25.99 7.77
N LEU A 147 -1.03 25.70 6.76
CA LEU A 147 -0.25 26.69 6.01
C LEU A 147 -0.75 26.79 4.55
N GLY A 148 -1.96 26.29 4.29
CA GLY A 148 -2.52 26.17 2.95
C GLY A 148 -2.73 27.51 2.25
N VAL A 149 -2.09 27.67 1.10
CA VAL A 149 -2.40 28.74 0.14
C VAL A 149 -3.33 28.22 -0.96
N THR A 150 -3.92 29.15 -1.73
CA THR A 150 -4.72 28.77 -2.91
C THR A 150 -3.86 28.08 -3.97
N LEU A 151 -4.47 27.31 -4.88
CA LEU A 151 -3.74 26.65 -5.97
C LEU A 151 -2.98 27.65 -6.85
N ASP A 152 -3.62 28.76 -7.23
CA ASP A 152 -3.00 29.77 -8.10
C ASP A 152 -1.84 30.48 -7.40
N GLU A 153 -1.99 30.79 -6.11
CA GLU A 153 -0.90 31.35 -5.31
C GLU A 153 0.25 30.36 -5.14
N GLY A 154 -0.05 29.10 -4.80
CA GLY A 154 0.95 28.04 -4.70
C GLY A 154 1.73 27.85 -6.01
N GLN A 155 1.05 27.86 -7.16
CA GLN A 155 1.69 27.78 -8.47
C GLN A 155 2.56 29.00 -8.79
N ARG A 156 2.13 30.22 -8.40
CA ARG A 156 2.94 31.44 -8.53
C ARG A 156 4.20 31.36 -7.67
N ILE A 157 4.08 30.92 -6.42
CA ILE A 157 5.23 30.71 -5.53
C ILE A 157 6.18 29.71 -6.16
N VAL A 158 5.70 28.54 -6.60
CA VAL A 158 6.51 27.51 -7.24
C VAL A 158 7.32 28.07 -8.41
N ARG A 159 6.69 28.78 -9.36
CA ARG A 159 7.41 29.38 -10.49
C ARG A 159 8.44 30.43 -10.04
N GLY A 160 8.07 31.26 -9.07
CA GLY A 160 8.96 32.26 -8.48
C GLY A 160 10.21 31.65 -7.85
N GLU A 161 10.08 30.51 -7.16
CA GLU A 161 11.20 29.79 -6.53
C GLU A 161 12.11 29.13 -7.57
N VAL A 162 11.56 28.57 -8.66
CA VAL A 162 12.37 28.04 -9.77
C VAL A 162 13.12 29.17 -10.47
N HIS A 163 12.48 30.32 -10.67
CA HIS A 163 13.13 31.51 -11.23
C HIS A 163 14.21 32.07 -10.29
N ALA A 164 13.98 32.08 -8.97
CA ALA A 164 14.98 32.48 -7.98
C ALA A 164 16.19 31.54 -7.99
N PHE A 165 15.95 30.23 -8.11
CA PHE A 165 17.01 29.23 -8.32
C PHE A 165 17.82 29.53 -9.60
N ALA A 166 17.16 29.78 -10.73
CA ALA A 166 17.82 30.16 -11.98
C ALA A 166 18.69 31.42 -11.83
N ARG A 167 18.15 32.47 -11.20
CA ARG A 167 18.88 33.71 -10.95
C ARG A 167 20.15 33.52 -10.13
N ARG A 168 20.10 32.68 -9.08
CA ARG A 168 21.28 32.37 -8.25
C ARG A 168 22.36 31.66 -9.06
N ILE A 169 21.97 30.75 -9.96
CA ILE A 169 22.91 30.16 -10.92
C ILE A 169 23.54 31.25 -11.79
N GLY A 170 22.73 32.18 -12.29
CA GLY A 170 23.17 33.35 -13.06
C GLY A 170 24.18 34.26 -12.33
N GLN A 171 24.19 34.23 -11.00
CA GLN A 171 25.14 34.94 -10.13
C GLN A 171 26.43 34.15 -9.87
N GLY A 172 26.59 32.98 -10.49
CA GLY A 172 27.74 32.10 -10.34
C GLY A 172 27.59 31.06 -9.20
N GLU A 173 26.50 31.08 -8.43
CA GLU A 173 26.30 30.15 -7.32
C GLU A 173 26.05 28.71 -7.80
N THR A 174 26.23 27.75 -6.87
CA THR A 174 25.79 26.36 -7.01
C THR A 174 24.66 26.04 -6.02
N PRO A 175 23.47 26.64 -6.15
CA PRO A 175 22.38 26.46 -5.20
C PRO A 175 21.95 24.99 -5.09
N GLU A 176 21.60 24.57 -3.88
CA GLU A 176 20.93 23.31 -3.57
C GLU A 176 19.58 23.64 -2.94
N THR A 177 18.48 23.33 -3.62
CA THR A 177 17.13 23.76 -3.18
C THR A 177 16.15 22.60 -3.25
N LEU A 178 15.42 22.34 -2.17
CA LEU A 178 14.26 21.46 -2.14
C LEU A 178 13.01 22.33 -2.15
N LEU A 179 12.22 22.20 -3.22
CA LEU A 179 10.89 22.76 -3.31
C LEU A 179 9.87 21.66 -2.96
N ARG A 180 9.33 21.74 -1.73
CA ARG A 180 8.33 20.80 -1.21
C ARG A 180 6.93 21.33 -1.42
N VAL A 181 6.16 20.71 -2.30
CA VAL A 181 4.81 21.17 -2.70
C VAL A 181 3.79 20.06 -2.49
N THR A 182 2.59 20.40 -2.01
CA THR A 182 1.47 19.43 -1.89
C THR A 182 1.29 18.61 -3.19
N VAL A 183 1.04 17.30 -3.04
CA VAL A 183 0.86 16.38 -4.18
C VAL A 183 -0.27 16.87 -5.09
N GLY A 184 -0.03 16.91 -6.40
CA GLY A 184 -0.99 17.44 -7.38
C GLY A 184 -0.95 18.97 -7.54
N GLY A 185 -0.12 19.67 -6.77
CA GLY A 185 0.03 21.12 -6.80
C GLY A 185 0.65 21.73 -8.07
N GLY A 186 1.16 20.90 -8.98
CA GLY A 186 1.77 21.36 -10.23
C GLY A 186 3.27 21.65 -10.14
N LYS A 187 3.99 21.04 -9.19
CA LYS A 187 5.43 21.22 -8.98
C LYS A 187 6.26 20.92 -10.22
N SER A 188 5.98 19.79 -10.88
CA SER A 188 6.71 19.34 -12.06
C SER A 188 6.37 20.24 -13.26
N GLU A 189 5.10 20.62 -13.44
CA GLU A 189 4.68 21.54 -14.50
C GLU A 189 5.29 22.94 -14.35
N GLY A 190 5.35 23.47 -13.12
CA GLY A 190 6.00 24.74 -12.82
C GLY A 190 7.50 24.73 -13.10
N ALA A 191 8.19 23.65 -12.72
CA ALA A 191 9.61 23.49 -13.02
C ALA A 191 9.89 23.30 -14.51
N ILE A 192 9.08 22.48 -15.21
CA ILE A 192 9.21 22.22 -16.64
C ILE A 192 9.08 23.51 -17.46
N ALA A 193 8.16 24.41 -17.08
CA ALA A 193 7.96 25.69 -17.76
C ALA A 193 9.19 26.62 -17.70
N GLU A 194 10.05 26.46 -16.70
CA GLU A 194 11.19 27.35 -16.43
C GLU A 194 12.55 26.72 -16.76
N LEU A 195 12.60 25.50 -17.33
CA LEU A 195 13.86 24.83 -17.66
C LEU A 195 14.71 25.64 -18.65
N GLY A 196 14.07 26.30 -19.61
CA GLY A 196 14.74 27.21 -20.53
C GLY A 196 15.40 28.39 -19.79
N THR A 197 14.68 29.02 -18.87
CA THR A 197 15.21 30.11 -18.02
C THR A 197 16.39 29.65 -17.18
N VAL A 198 16.32 28.45 -16.60
CA VAL A 198 17.43 27.84 -15.85
C VAL A 198 18.67 27.68 -16.74
N LEU A 199 18.49 27.15 -17.96
CA LEU A 199 19.60 26.97 -18.89
C LEU A 199 20.23 28.30 -19.31
N ASP A 200 19.41 29.30 -19.63
CA ASP A 200 19.88 30.62 -20.06
C ASP A 200 20.70 31.31 -18.98
N HIS A 201 20.22 31.28 -17.73
CA HIS A 201 20.98 31.83 -16.60
C HIS A 201 22.29 31.06 -16.36
N ALA A 202 22.29 29.73 -16.53
CA ALA A 202 23.50 28.95 -16.41
C ALA A 202 24.54 29.32 -17.48
N HIS A 203 24.12 29.42 -18.74
CA HIS A 203 24.98 29.83 -19.84
C HIS A 203 25.48 31.27 -19.69
N ALA A 204 24.63 32.20 -19.24
CA ALA A 204 25.01 33.59 -18.97
C ALA A 204 26.08 33.70 -17.86
N ALA A 205 26.10 32.76 -16.90
CA ALA A 205 27.13 32.66 -15.88
C ALA A 205 28.39 31.87 -16.33
N GLY A 206 28.49 31.52 -17.61
CA GLY A 206 29.62 30.76 -18.17
C GLY A 206 29.60 29.26 -17.84
N ARG A 207 28.48 28.69 -17.38
CA ARG A 207 28.33 27.25 -17.20
C ARG A 207 27.92 26.61 -18.51
N GLU A 208 28.85 25.98 -19.21
CA GLU A 208 28.55 25.23 -20.43
C GLU A 208 27.76 23.95 -20.16
N GLY A 209 27.06 23.45 -21.19
CA GLY A 209 26.40 22.14 -21.18
C GLY A 209 24.88 22.19 -21.09
N ALA A 210 24.29 21.16 -20.50
CA ALA A 210 22.84 20.90 -20.55
C ALA A 210 22.18 20.83 -19.17
N VAL A 211 20.85 20.98 -19.13
CA VAL A 211 20.06 20.70 -17.92
C VAL A 211 19.69 19.22 -17.87
N TYR A 212 19.88 18.58 -16.72
CA TYR A 212 19.53 17.19 -16.48
C TYR A 212 18.27 17.09 -15.62
N TYR A 213 17.19 16.55 -16.19
CA TYR A 213 15.92 16.29 -15.50
C TYR A 213 15.83 14.81 -15.09
N HIS A 214 16.03 14.54 -13.80
CA HIS A 214 16.04 13.22 -13.22
C HIS A 214 14.64 12.78 -12.76
N VAL A 215 14.20 11.60 -13.22
CA VAL A 215 12.94 10.95 -12.86
C VAL A 215 13.16 9.59 -12.17
N PRO A 216 12.21 9.07 -11.37
CA PRO A 216 12.40 7.81 -10.64
C PRO A 216 12.74 6.61 -11.54
N ASN A 217 12.07 6.47 -12.68
CA ASN A 217 12.31 5.40 -13.64
C ASN A 217 11.94 5.82 -15.08
N HIS A 218 12.41 5.03 -16.05
CA HIS A 218 12.25 5.33 -17.48
C HIS A 218 10.84 5.09 -18.05
N THR A 219 9.95 4.45 -17.29
CA THR A 219 8.57 4.17 -17.72
C THR A 219 7.80 5.47 -17.98
N LEU A 220 8.14 6.53 -17.24
CA LEU A 220 7.55 7.87 -17.37
C LEU A 220 8.35 8.85 -18.23
N SER A 221 9.56 8.48 -18.66
CA SER A 221 10.45 9.44 -19.33
C SER A 221 9.88 9.97 -20.65
N ALA A 222 9.04 9.19 -21.36
CA ALA A 222 8.42 9.62 -22.62
C ALA A 222 7.40 10.75 -22.38
N GLU A 223 6.45 10.56 -21.45
CA GLU A 223 5.46 11.60 -21.11
C GLU A 223 6.16 12.88 -20.61
N VAL A 224 7.21 12.73 -19.80
CA VAL A 224 7.99 13.86 -19.30
C VAL A 224 8.74 14.57 -20.43
N LEU A 225 9.32 13.84 -21.39
CA LEU A 225 9.96 14.43 -22.56
C LEU A 225 8.97 15.27 -23.36
N ASP A 226 7.78 14.73 -23.67
CA ASP A 226 6.77 15.44 -24.48
C ASP A 226 6.35 16.74 -23.79
N ARG A 227 6.14 16.69 -22.47
CA ARG A 227 5.81 17.88 -21.67
C ARG A 227 6.93 18.92 -21.68
N ILE A 228 8.19 18.50 -21.56
CA ILE A 228 9.34 19.41 -21.59
C ILE A 228 9.46 20.05 -22.98
N ALA A 229 9.35 19.26 -24.04
CA ALA A 229 9.44 19.74 -25.42
C ALA A 229 8.35 20.75 -25.75
N VAL A 230 7.11 20.49 -25.31
CA VAL A 230 5.99 21.44 -25.47
C VAL A 230 6.21 22.74 -24.70
N ALA A 231 6.74 22.66 -23.48
CA ALA A 231 6.94 23.84 -22.63
C ALA A 231 8.18 24.67 -23.00
N ASN A 232 9.16 24.07 -23.67
CA ASN A 232 10.44 24.71 -24.03
C ASN A 232 10.66 24.66 -25.55
N PRO A 233 9.79 25.33 -26.35
CA PRO A 233 9.91 25.32 -27.80
C PRO A 233 11.27 25.87 -28.24
N GLY A 234 11.89 25.20 -29.22
CA GLY A 234 13.22 25.58 -29.73
C GLY A 234 14.40 25.02 -28.93
N ARG A 235 14.18 24.29 -27.83
CA ARG A 235 15.24 23.58 -27.10
C ARG A 235 15.14 22.08 -27.37
N PRO A 236 16.17 21.44 -27.94
CA PRO A 236 16.14 20.00 -28.16
C PRO A 236 16.15 19.25 -26.82
N VAL A 237 15.29 18.24 -26.70
CA VAL A 237 15.09 17.42 -25.49
C VAL A 237 15.31 15.95 -25.85
N ALA A 238 16.06 15.24 -25.03
CA ALA A 238 16.36 13.82 -25.25
C ALA A 238 16.27 13.01 -23.95
N ILE A 239 16.08 11.69 -24.07
CA ILE A 239 16.13 10.75 -22.94
C ILE A 239 17.42 9.95 -23.05
N TRP A 240 18.20 9.88 -21.97
CA TRP A 240 19.28 8.92 -21.86
C TRP A 240 18.87 7.70 -21.04
N ARG A 241 18.64 6.57 -21.73
CA ARG A 241 18.23 5.28 -21.19
C ARG A 241 19.42 4.41 -20.79
N GLY A 242 19.29 3.69 -19.69
CA GLY A 242 20.26 2.68 -19.26
C GLY A 242 20.30 1.44 -20.17
N MET A 243 21.39 0.68 -20.11
CA MET A 243 21.64 -0.50 -20.97
C MET A 243 20.54 -1.59 -20.90
N GLY A 244 19.84 -1.74 -19.78
CA GLY A 244 18.77 -2.73 -19.60
C GLY A 244 17.36 -2.19 -19.85
N ALA A 245 17.21 -0.93 -20.25
CA ALA A 245 15.91 -0.37 -20.62
C ALA A 245 15.45 -0.92 -21.97
N GLU A 246 14.16 -0.86 -22.26
CA GLU A 246 13.60 -1.17 -23.58
C GLU A 246 14.11 -0.20 -24.65
N ASP A 247 14.43 -0.73 -25.84
CA ASP A 247 14.82 0.04 -27.03
C ASP A 247 13.57 0.45 -27.84
N PRO A 248 13.16 1.73 -27.83
CA PRO A 248 11.97 2.17 -28.54
C PRO A 248 12.12 2.15 -30.07
N GLU A 249 13.35 2.11 -30.60
CA GLU A 249 13.62 2.05 -32.04
C GLU A 249 13.74 0.61 -32.56
N ALA A 250 13.78 -0.38 -31.66
CA ALA A 250 13.84 -1.78 -32.03
C ALA A 250 12.42 -2.34 -32.31
N GLU A 251 12.33 -3.23 -33.29
CA GLU A 251 11.11 -4.02 -33.51
C GLU A 251 10.85 -4.89 -32.28
N GLN A 252 9.72 -4.64 -31.61
CA GLN A 252 9.35 -5.35 -30.39
C GLN A 252 8.66 -6.68 -30.74
N PRO A 253 8.94 -7.76 -30.01
CA PRO A 253 8.24 -9.04 -30.20
C PRO A 253 6.72 -8.85 -30.05
N ALA A 254 5.95 -9.46 -30.95
CA ALA A 254 4.48 -9.41 -30.90
C ALA A 254 3.90 -10.20 -29.72
N ASP A 255 4.59 -11.26 -29.29
CA ASP A 255 4.21 -12.07 -28.13
C ASP A 255 4.65 -11.40 -26.82
N PRO A 256 3.72 -11.01 -25.92
CA PRO A 256 4.03 -10.43 -24.62
C PRO A 256 4.88 -11.32 -23.70
N ALA A 257 4.91 -12.63 -23.91
CA ALA A 257 5.74 -13.56 -23.15
C ALA A 257 7.22 -13.49 -23.57
N THR A 258 7.51 -12.96 -24.76
CA THR A 258 8.90 -12.79 -25.22
C THR A 258 9.51 -11.53 -24.60
N PRO A 259 10.72 -11.62 -24.00
CA PRO A 259 11.37 -10.45 -23.43
C PRO A 259 11.55 -9.34 -24.46
N ARG A 260 11.13 -8.12 -24.11
CA ARG A 260 11.32 -6.93 -24.95
C ARG A 260 12.79 -6.69 -25.26
N VAL A 261 13.05 -6.11 -26.44
CA VAL A 261 14.42 -5.81 -26.89
C VAL A 261 14.97 -4.67 -26.03
N ALA A 262 16.12 -4.92 -25.39
CA ALA A 262 16.79 -3.94 -24.54
C ALA A 262 17.76 -3.05 -25.34
N MET A 263 18.10 -1.88 -24.78
CA MET A 263 19.07 -0.95 -25.34
C MET A 263 20.44 -1.62 -25.61
N CYS A 264 20.85 -2.56 -24.76
CA CYS A 264 22.04 -3.37 -24.96
C CYS A 264 21.68 -4.73 -25.57
N LEU A 265 22.23 -5.01 -26.76
CA LEU A 265 22.05 -6.29 -27.47
C LEU A 265 22.95 -7.43 -26.93
N ALA A 266 23.94 -7.10 -26.10
CA ALA A 266 24.88 -8.04 -25.49
C ALA A 266 24.97 -7.83 -23.96
N PRO A 267 23.87 -8.04 -23.20
CA PRO A 267 23.81 -7.72 -21.78
C PRO A 267 24.80 -8.52 -20.93
N GLU A 268 25.24 -9.69 -21.40
CA GLU A 268 26.22 -10.53 -20.72
C GLU A 268 27.63 -9.89 -20.66
N LEU A 269 28.05 -9.10 -21.65
CA LEU A 269 29.40 -8.54 -21.65
C LEU A 269 29.60 -7.47 -20.56
N PRO A 270 28.68 -6.49 -20.36
CA PRO A 270 28.75 -5.58 -19.22
C PRO A 270 28.68 -6.29 -17.85
N ASP A 271 27.94 -7.40 -17.76
CA ASP A 271 27.85 -8.20 -16.53
C ASP A 271 29.17 -8.93 -16.24
N LEU A 272 29.78 -9.54 -17.26
CA LEU A 272 31.12 -10.15 -17.19
C LEU A 272 32.18 -9.10 -16.85
N ALA A 273 32.14 -7.92 -17.46
CA ALA A 273 33.08 -6.85 -17.12
C ALA A 273 32.91 -6.38 -15.68
N ARG A 274 31.68 -6.25 -15.19
CA ARG A 274 31.42 -5.94 -13.78
C ARG A 274 32.04 -7.00 -12.86
N ALA A 275 31.87 -8.29 -13.20
CA ALA A 275 32.47 -9.40 -12.46
C ALA A 275 34.01 -9.38 -12.51
N ALA A 276 34.59 -9.00 -13.65
CA ALA A 276 36.03 -8.85 -13.83
C ALA A 276 36.63 -7.56 -13.22
N GLY A 277 35.80 -6.68 -12.64
CA GLY A 277 36.27 -5.38 -12.16
C GLY A 277 36.58 -4.35 -13.25
N VAL A 278 36.24 -4.66 -14.51
CA VAL A 278 36.45 -3.81 -15.69
C VAL A 278 35.25 -2.87 -15.87
N SER A 279 35.48 -1.68 -16.43
CA SER A 279 34.40 -0.76 -16.73
C SER A 279 33.55 -1.25 -17.92
N ALA A 280 32.23 -1.11 -17.84
CA ALA A 280 31.36 -1.39 -18.99
C ALA A 280 31.72 -0.54 -20.21
N SER A 281 32.25 0.68 -20.00
CA SER A 281 32.69 1.56 -21.09
C SER A 281 33.84 0.97 -21.92
N THR A 282 34.73 0.20 -21.29
CA THR A 282 35.83 -0.51 -21.96
C THR A 282 35.27 -1.54 -22.95
N VAL A 283 34.27 -2.31 -22.51
CA VAL A 283 33.56 -3.29 -23.35
C VAL A 283 32.76 -2.60 -24.45
N CYS A 284 32.00 -1.56 -24.12
CA CYS A 284 31.15 -0.87 -25.10
C CYS A 284 31.95 -0.29 -26.28
N LYS A 285 33.21 0.11 -26.08
CA LYS A 285 34.09 0.60 -27.16
C LYS A 285 34.49 -0.54 -28.12
N ALA A 286 34.74 -1.73 -27.58
CA ALA A 286 35.20 -2.90 -28.33
C ALA A 286 34.07 -3.76 -28.91
N CYS A 287 32.85 -3.66 -28.38
CA CYS A 287 31.74 -4.54 -28.71
C CYS A 287 31.42 -4.56 -30.23
N PRO A 288 31.33 -5.74 -30.88
CA PRO A 288 31.04 -5.84 -32.31
C PRO A 288 29.63 -5.35 -32.66
N LEU A 289 28.68 -5.43 -31.71
CA LEU A 289 27.29 -4.96 -31.90
C LEU A 289 27.13 -3.45 -31.68
N ARG A 290 28.21 -2.70 -31.40
CA ARG A 290 28.14 -1.28 -31.03
C ARG A 290 27.41 -0.39 -32.05
N ALA A 291 27.43 -0.74 -33.33
CA ALA A 291 26.78 0.03 -34.39
C ALA A 291 25.26 -0.13 -34.40
N GLN A 292 24.76 -1.28 -33.95
CA GLN A 292 23.32 -1.64 -33.94
C GLN A 292 22.69 -1.44 -32.55
N CYS A 293 23.52 -1.43 -31.51
CA CYS A 293 23.13 -1.28 -30.10
C CYS A 293 22.45 0.07 -29.81
N GLY A 294 21.17 0.02 -29.42
CA GLY A 294 20.37 1.19 -29.02
C GLY A 294 21.08 2.07 -27.99
N TYR A 295 21.73 1.47 -26.99
CA TYR A 295 22.46 2.22 -25.96
C TYR A 295 23.54 3.14 -26.55
N ARG A 296 24.25 2.69 -27.59
CA ARG A 296 25.30 3.47 -28.25
C ARG A 296 24.74 4.45 -29.29
N LYS A 297 23.62 4.14 -29.92
CA LYS A 297 22.92 5.05 -30.84
C LYS A 297 22.51 6.35 -30.15
N GLN A 298 22.16 6.29 -28.86
CA GLN A 298 21.85 7.49 -28.05
C GLN A 298 22.95 8.55 -28.05
N ALA A 299 24.22 8.15 -28.22
CA ALA A 299 25.35 9.08 -28.27
C ALA A 299 25.32 10.03 -29.49
N ARG A 300 24.42 9.80 -30.46
CA ARG A 300 24.20 10.68 -31.61
C ARG A 300 23.13 11.74 -31.36
N GLN A 301 22.37 11.62 -30.28
CA GLN A 301 21.36 12.61 -29.92
C GLN A 301 22.07 13.87 -29.40
N ASP A 302 21.54 15.03 -29.78
CA ASP A 302 21.96 16.32 -29.27
C ASP A 302 20.77 16.97 -28.57
N ALA A 303 20.97 17.44 -27.35
CA ALA A 303 19.92 18.01 -26.54
C ALA A 303 20.45 19.01 -25.51
N ALA A 304 19.68 20.09 -25.36
CA ALA A 304 19.86 21.11 -24.34
C ALA A 304 19.29 20.66 -22.98
N ILE A 305 18.33 19.73 -23.00
CA ILE A 305 17.70 19.16 -21.81
C ILE A 305 17.69 17.63 -21.92
N TRP A 306 18.28 16.96 -20.93
CA TRP A 306 18.38 15.50 -20.87
C TRP A 306 17.50 14.93 -19.76
N VAL A 307 16.62 14.00 -20.10
CA VAL A 307 15.83 13.23 -19.13
C VAL A 307 16.58 11.95 -18.77
N MET A 308 16.82 11.72 -17.47
CA MET A 308 17.56 10.57 -16.96
C MET A 308 16.85 9.91 -15.77
N ALA A 309 17.10 8.63 -15.54
CA ALA A 309 16.67 8.01 -14.28
C ALA A 309 17.51 8.52 -13.09
N HIS A 310 16.95 8.51 -11.87
CA HIS A 310 17.64 8.95 -10.64
C HIS A 310 18.99 8.25 -10.44
N ASN A 311 19.09 6.96 -10.78
CA ASN A 311 20.33 6.19 -10.65
C ASN A 311 21.49 6.75 -11.49
N GLY A 312 21.21 7.53 -12.53
CA GLY A 312 22.21 8.21 -13.34
C GLY A 312 23.05 9.21 -12.55
N ALA A 313 22.48 9.85 -11.52
CA ALA A 313 23.14 10.84 -10.67
C ALA A 313 24.33 10.27 -9.87
N PHE A 314 24.38 8.95 -9.67
CA PHE A 314 25.43 8.24 -8.92
C PHE A 314 26.47 7.57 -9.82
N ARG A 315 26.32 7.70 -11.15
CA ARG A 315 27.21 7.08 -12.14
C ARG A 315 28.08 8.13 -12.82
N PRO A 316 29.29 7.77 -13.28
CA PRO A 316 30.06 8.65 -14.15
C PRO A 316 29.22 9.08 -15.35
N LEU A 317 29.32 10.37 -15.72
CA LEU A 317 28.62 10.90 -16.88
C LEU A 317 29.12 10.19 -18.14
N PRO A 318 28.22 9.62 -18.97
CA PRO A 318 28.61 9.09 -20.27
C PRO A 318 29.36 10.14 -21.09
N ALA A 319 30.51 9.79 -21.65
CA ALA A 319 31.38 10.73 -22.37
C ALA A 319 30.74 11.37 -23.62
N ALA A 320 29.60 10.86 -24.10
CA ALA A 320 28.85 11.45 -25.20
C ALA A 320 27.90 12.58 -24.75
N LEU A 321 27.67 12.72 -23.44
CA LEU A 321 26.79 13.73 -22.89
C LEU A 321 27.60 14.99 -22.51
N PRO A 322 27.03 16.19 -22.71
CA PRO A 322 27.68 17.44 -22.34
C PRO A 322 27.79 17.58 -20.81
N PRO A 323 28.60 18.52 -20.26
CA PRO A 323 28.59 18.83 -18.84
C PRO A 323 27.20 19.23 -18.32
N ALA A 324 27.00 19.16 -16.99
CA ALA A 324 25.75 19.58 -16.36
C ALA A 324 25.78 21.07 -16.01
N ALA A 325 24.96 21.85 -16.71
CA ALA A 325 24.69 23.25 -16.39
C ALA A 325 23.82 23.37 -15.13
N ALA A 326 22.82 22.50 -15.00
CA ALA A 326 21.96 22.36 -13.83
C ALA A 326 21.32 20.97 -13.74
N ILE A 327 20.87 20.61 -12.53
CA ILE A 327 20.22 19.33 -12.25
C ILE A 327 18.89 19.57 -11.57
N ILE A 328 17.85 18.96 -12.13
CA ILE A 328 16.50 18.96 -11.58
C ILE A 328 16.17 17.52 -11.21
N VAL A 329 15.81 17.26 -9.96
CA VAL A 329 15.40 15.94 -9.50
C VAL A 329 13.92 15.98 -9.17
N ASP A 330 13.12 15.24 -9.93
CA ASP A 330 11.69 15.09 -9.67
C ASP A 330 11.40 13.85 -8.82
N GLU A 331 10.51 13.98 -7.84
CA GLU A 331 10.18 12.97 -6.82
C GLU A 331 11.33 12.63 -5.85
N ASP A 332 11.05 11.77 -4.87
CA ASP A 332 12.03 11.37 -3.85
C ASP A 332 13.11 10.44 -4.41
N MET A 333 14.37 10.78 -4.17
CA MET A 333 15.56 10.00 -4.54
C MET A 333 16.32 9.46 -3.33
N GLY A 334 15.81 9.67 -2.11
CA GLY A 334 16.53 9.48 -0.85
C GLY A 334 17.00 8.05 -0.56
N THR A 335 16.54 7.06 -1.32
CA THR A 335 17.01 5.67 -1.23
C THR A 335 17.75 5.19 -2.48
N THR A 336 17.74 5.93 -3.59
CA THR A 336 18.34 5.51 -4.86
C THR A 336 19.86 5.34 -4.77
N GLY A 337 20.51 6.14 -3.92
CA GLY A 337 21.95 6.06 -3.67
C GLY A 337 22.36 4.93 -2.72
N LEU A 338 21.44 4.12 -2.20
CA LEU A 338 21.77 3.06 -1.24
C LEU A 338 22.06 1.73 -1.94
N VAL A 339 23.18 1.11 -1.60
CA VAL A 339 23.57 -0.23 -2.08
C VAL A 339 23.55 -1.20 -0.92
N GLY A 340 23.06 -2.43 -1.14
CA GLY A 340 22.94 -3.46 -0.11
C GLY A 340 21.90 -3.16 0.97
N ALA A 341 21.08 -2.13 0.77
CA ALA A 341 19.95 -1.80 1.62
C ALA A 341 18.77 -2.79 1.46
N ASP A 342 18.59 -3.36 0.27
CA ASP A 342 17.62 -4.44 0.03
C ASP A 342 18.25 -5.79 0.42
N PRO A 343 17.67 -6.54 1.37
CA PRO A 343 18.16 -7.87 1.75
C PRO A 343 18.22 -8.87 0.60
N ARG A 344 17.47 -8.65 -0.49
CA ARG A 344 17.43 -9.52 -1.68
C ARG A 344 18.55 -9.24 -2.67
N ASP A 345 19.21 -8.08 -2.56
CA ASP A 345 20.30 -7.65 -3.45
C ASP A 345 21.43 -7.03 -2.62
N VAL A 346 21.98 -7.85 -1.70
CA VAL A 346 23.07 -7.44 -0.82
C VAL A 346 24.41 -7.89 -1.41
N PRO A 347 25.35 -6.98 -1.67
CA PRO A 347 26.71 -7.36 -2.03
C PRO A 347 27.34 -8.21 -0.93
N GLN A 348 27.89 -9.35 -1.34
CA GLN A 348 28.47 -10.33 -0.42
C GLN A 348 29.86 -10.76 -0.87
N LEU A 349 30.78 -10.84 0.10
CA LEU A 349 32.15 -11.29 -0.07
C LEU A 349 32.34 -12.56 0.77
N ALA A 350 32.49 -13.71 0.12
CA ALA A 350 32.82 -14.96 0.81
C ALA A 350 34.12 -14.79 1.63
N LEU A 351 34.19 -15.34 2.84
CA LEU A 351 35.39 -15.27 3.68
C LEU A 351 36.59 -15.93 2.99
N SER A 352 36.38 -17.01 2.22
CA SER A 352 37.42 -17.66 1.43
C SER A 352 38.08 -16.71 0.42
N ALA A 353 37.38 -15.68 -0.05
CA ALA A 353 37.99 -14.66 -0.90
C ALA A 353 39.03 -13.83 -0.15
N LEU A 354 38.99 -13.73 1.18
CA LEU A 354 40.04 -13.06 1.97
C LEU A 354 41.28 -13.95 2.15
N ALA A 355 41.16 -15.27 2.02
CA ALA A 355 42.29 -16.19 2.10
C ALA A 355 43.03 -16.38 0.76
N GLU A 356 42.58 -15.71 -0.30
CA GLU A 356 43.09 -15.92 -1.64
C GLU A 356 44.46 -15.24 -1.88
N GLU A 357 45.44 -15.99 -2.38
CA GLU A 357 46.80 -15.48 -2.63
C GLU A 357 47.03 -14.92 -4.05
N ARG A 358 46.02 -15.04 -4.94
CA ARG A 358 46.10 -14.49 -6.31
C ARG A 358 46.10 -12.96 -6.25
N THR A 359 47.12 -12.35 -6.83
CA THR A 359 47.38 -10.89 -6.76
C THR A 359 47.56 -10.25 -8.13
N GLY A 360 47.12 -10.95 -9.19
CA GLY A 360 47.22 -10.49 -10.57
C GLY A 360 48.67 -10.17 -10.94
N THR A 361 48.92 -8.92 -11.34
CA THR A 361 50.24 -8.45 -11.78
C THR A 361 51.14 -7.94 -10.64
N LEU A 362 50.66 -7.93 -9.39
CA LEU A 362 51.43 -7.41 -8.26
C LEU A 362 52.49 -8.44 -7.82
N THR A 363 53.74 -8.00 -7.62
CA THR A 363 54.88 -8.86 -7.29
C THR A 363 55.74 -8.27 -6.15
N GLY A 364 56.73 -9.05 -5.68
CA GLY A 364 57.70 -8.62 -4.66
C GLY A 364 57.07 -8.28 -3.30
N ALA A 365 57.69 -7.34 -2.58
CA ALA A 365 57.26 -6.95 -1.23
C ALA A 365 55.81 -6.45 -1.16
N ALA A 366 55.33 -5.77 -2.21
CA ALA A 366 53.94 -5.29 -2.27
C ALA A 366 52.94 -6.45 -2.34
N ARG A 367 53.29 -7.55 -3.04
CA ARG A 367 52.49 -8.78 -3.07
C ARG A 367 52.43 -9.43 -1.70
N GLU A 368 53.59 -9.62 -1.06
CA GLU A 368 53.68 -10.24 0.28
C GLU A 368 52.89 -9.43 1.30
N ARG A 369 53.01 -8.10 1.23
CA ARG A 369 52.26 -7.17 2.07
C ARG A 369 50.74 -7.30 1.86
N LEU A 370 50.28 -7.38 0.62
CA LEU A 370 48.85 -7.59 0.32
C LEU A 370 48.33 -8.91 0.88
N ILE A 371 49.09 -10.00 0.73
CA ILE A 371 48.72 -11.33 1.26
C ILE A 371 48.65 -11.28 2.79
N ALA A 372 49.62 -10.63 3.46
CA ALA A 372 49.60 -10.46 4.90
C ALA A 372 48.37 -9.68 5.37
N LEU A 373 48.02 -8.57 4.71
CA LEU A 373 46.83 -7.76 5.03
C LEU A 373 45.53 -8.55 4.82
N ARG A 374 45.46 -9.35 3.75
CA ARG A 374 44.35 -10.27 3.47
C ARG A 374 44.20 -11.33 4.57
N ALA A 375 45.30 -11.94 5.01
CA ALA A 375 45.30 -12.91 6.10
C ALA A 375 44.81 -12.30 7.42
N MET A 376 45.29 -11.09 7.77
CA MET A 376 44.79 -10.35 8.95
C MET A 376 43.28 -10.10 8.85
N ALA A 377 42.79 -9.67 7.68
CA ALA A 377 41.37 -9.45 7.44
C ALA A 377 40.55 -10.75 7.53
N TYR A 378 41.07 -11.87 7.01
CA TYR A 378 40.46 -13.19 7.12
C TYR A 378 40.34 -13.61 8.59
N HIS A 379 41.42 -13.51 9.37
CA HIS A 379 41.40 -13.87 10.79
C HIS A 379 40.43 -13.00 11.59
N ALA A 380 40.41 -11.69 11.31
CA ALA A 380 39.43 -10.79 11.92
C ALA A 380 38.00 -11.23 11.60
N ALA A 381 37.68 -11.46 10.33
CA ALA A 381 36.34 -11.88 9.89
C ALA A 381 35.94 -13.25 10.47
N ALA A 382 36.85 -14.23 10.46
CA ALA A 382 36.59 -15.57 10.97
C ALA A 382 36.38 -15.59 12.50
N GLY A 383 37.00 -14.65 13.22
CA GLY A 383 36.80 -14.47 14.66
C GLY A 383 35.51 -13.73 15.03
N MET A 384 34.74 -13.21 14.07
CA MET A 384 33.50 -12.49 14.35
C MET A 384 32.33 -13.44 14.62
N SER A 385 31.53 -13.09 15.62
CA SER A 385 30.17 -13.66 15.77
C SER A 385 29.26 -13.19 14.63
N GLU A 386 28.13 -13.88 14.45
CA GLU A 386 27.10 -13.45 13.50
C GLU A 386 26.61 -12.01 13.82
N GLY A 387 26.47 -11.20 12.77
CA GLY A 387 25.98 -9.83 12.87
C GLY A 387 27.05 -8.76 12.54
N PRO A 388 26.83 -7.51 12.98
CA PRO A 388 27.71 -6.38 12.67
C PRO A 388 29.19 -6.61 12.98
N SER A 389 30.09 -6.18 12.10
CA SER A 389 31.53 -6.16 12.40
C SER A 389 31.81 -5.32 13.64
N ARG A 390 32.65 -5.83 14.56
CA ARG A 390 32.95 -5.16 15.83
C ARG A 390 34.33 -4.53 15.81
N ARG A 391 34.42 -3.32 16.37
CA ARG A 391 35.68 -2.57 16.48
C ARG A 391 36.76 -3.37 17.21
N ALA A 392 36.44 -3.90 18.39
CA ALA A 392 37.37 -4.66 19.21
C ALA A 392 38.02 -5.83 18.45
N VAL A 393 37.25 -6.56 17.63
CA VAL A 393 37.77 -7.69 16.84
C VAL A 393 38.76 -7.23 15.77
N LEU A 394 38.56 -6.04 15.19
CA LEU A 394 39.51 -5.47 14.23
C LEU A 394 40.80 -5.03 14.92
N GLU A 395 40.68 -4.39 16.09
CA GLU A 395 41.82 -3.93 16.89
C GLU A 395 42.65 -5.12 17.42
N ASP A 396 41.99 -6.17 17.92
CA ASP A 396 42.64 -7.41 18.38
C ASP A 396 43.38 -8.14 17.24
N ALA A 397 42.87 -8.03 16.01
CA ALA A 397 43.53 -8.54 14.81
C ALA A 397 44.69 -7.65 14.31
N GLY A 398 44.99 -6.54 15.00
CA GLY A 398 46.05 -5.60 14.64
C GLY A 398 45.73 -4.73 13.42
N LEU A 399 44.46 -4.64 13.00
CA LEU A 399 44.06 -3.79 11.88
C LEU A 399 43.99 -2.33 12.32
N THR A 400 44.76 -1.47 11.64
CA THR A 400 44.74 -0.01 11.83
C THR A 400 44.13 0.69 10.62
N VAL A 401 43.70 1.94 10.79
CA VAL A 401 43.19 2.76 9.66
C VAL A 401 44.19 2.80 8.51
N ALA A 402 45.47 3.03 8.80
CA ALA A 402 46.53 3.07 7.79
C ALA A 402 46.71 1.72 7.08
N ALA A 403 46.69 0.60 7.80
CA ALA A 403 46.80 -0.74 7.22
C ALA A 403 45.61 -1.07 6.30
N LEU A 404 44.39 -0.63 6.66
CA LEU A 404 43.19 -0.83 5.87
C LEU A 404 43.18 0.04 4.60
N GLU A 405 43.67 1.28 4.68
CA GLU A 405 43.86 2.15 3.52
C GLU A 405 44.92 1.61 2.55
N GLU A 406 46.05 1.14 3.10
CA GLU A 406 47.10 0.44 2.35
C GLU A 406 46.54 -0.80 1.66
N TRP A 407 45.78 -1.64 2.38
CA TRP A 407 45.12 -2.81 1.81
C TRP A 407 44.21 -2.43 0.64
N ALA A 408 43.35 -1.42 0.81
CA ALA A 408 42.46 -0.97 -0.25
C ALA A 408 43.21 -0.49 -1.50
N ALA A 409 44.32 0.24 -1.33
CA ALA A 409 45.15 0.72 -2.42
C ALA A 409 45.85 -0.43 -3.16
N LEU A 410 46.45 -1.37 -2.42
CA LEU A 410 47.11 -2.54 -2.99
C LEU A 410 46.10 -3.44 -3.74
N GLU A 411 44.89 -3.65 -3.21
CA GLU A 411 43.85 -4.39 -3.93
C GLU A 411 43.50 -3.75 -5.28
N TRP A 412 43.35 -2.41 -5.33
CA TRP A 412 43.09 -1.70 -6.59
C TRP A 412 44.23 -1.87 -7.60
N SER A 413 45.48 -1.98 -7.13
CA SER A 413 46.62 -2.23 -8.02
C SER A 413 46.56 -3.59 -8.73
N THR A 414 45.80 -4.56 -8.19
CA THR A 414 45.58 -5.88 -8.80
C THR A 414 44.46 -5.90 -9.86
N ALA A 415 43.73 -4.80 -10.03
CA ALA A 415 42.62 -4.73 -10.98
C ALA A 415 43.09 -5.05 -12.42
N PRO A 416 42.42 -5.97 -13.13
CA PRO A 416 42.90 -6.44 -14.42
C PRO A 416 42.82 -5.35 -15.49
N LYS A 417 43.88 -5.25 -16.29
CA LYS A 417 43.93 -4.42 -17.49
C LYS A 417 43.65 -5.31 -18.70
N VAL A 418 42.52 -5.10 -19.34
CA VAL A 418 42.10 -5.90 -20.52
C VAL A 418 42.19 -5.07 -21.79
N ALA A 419 42.73 -5.68 -22.85
CA ALA A 419 42.70 -5.14 -24.21
C ALA A 419 41.68 -5.94 -25.01
N LEU A 420 40.64 -5.27 -25.50
CA LEU A 420 39.48 -5.92 -26.15
C LEU A 420 39.34 -5.56 -27.65
N GLY A 421 40.27 -4.79 -28.20
CA GLY A 421 40.14 -4.24 -29.56
C GLY A 421 40.23 -5.31 -30.65
N GLY A 422 39.32 -5.26 -31.62
CA GLY A 422 39.32 -6.15 -32.79
C GLY A 422 38.77 -7.56 -32.55
N MET A 423 38.31 -7.85 -31.33
CA MET A 423 37.78 -9.16 -30.94
C MET A 423 36.29 -9.30 -31.25
N ASP A 424 35.84 -10.53 -31.47
CA ASP A 424 34.43 -10.88 -31.55
C ASP A 424 33.76 -10.95 -30.15
N ARG A 425 32.47 -11.30 -30.14
CA ARG A 425 31.67 -11.30 -28.91
C ARG A 425 32.13 -12.37 -27.91
N GLU A 426 32.43 -13.58 -28.38
CA GLU A 426 32.80 -14.69 -27.50
C GLU A 426 34.25 -14.52 -27.03
N GLU A 427 35.15 -14.04 -27.89
CA GLU A 427 36.52 -13.68 -27.52
C GLU A 427 36.56 -12.62 -26.42
N ILE A 428 35.73 -11.57 -26.52
CA ILE A 428 35.59 -10.58 -25.44
C ILE A 428 35.09 -11.25 -24.16
N ALA A 429 34.09 -12.13 -24.26
CA ALA A 429 33.56 -12.83 -23.10
C ALA A 429 34.64 -13.70 -22.42
N ASP A 430 35.45 -14.43 -23.19
CA ASP A 430 36.54 -15.25 -22.68
C ASP A 430 37.64 -14.43 -22.01
N VAL A 431 38.06 -13.31 -22.61
CA VAL A 431 39.02 -12.39 -21.97
C VAL A 431 38.46 -11.86 -20.65
N LEU A 432 37.17 -11.54 -20.58
CA LEU A 432 36.54 -11.07 -19.34
C LEU A 432 36.39 -12.18 -18.29
N ARG A 433 36.09 -13.43 -18.69
CA ARG A 433 36.07 -14.60 -17.79
C ARG A 433 37.47 -14.88 -17.24
N ALA A 434 38.49 -14.83 -18.08
CA ALA A 434 39.89 -14.96 -17.68
C ALA A 434 40.32 -13.83 -16.72
N ALA A 435 39.93 -12.58 -17.03
CA ALA A 435 40.18 -11.43 -16.16
C ALA A 435 39.47 -11.56 -14.81
N ALA A 436 38.22 -12.05 -14.77
CA ALA A 436 37.52 -12.34 -13.52
C ALA A 436 38.23 -13.44 -12.70
N SER A 437 38.93 -14.35 -13.38
CA SER A 437 39.70 -15.43 -12.76
C SER A 437 41.08 -14.98 -12.23
N SER A 438 41.49 -13.73 -12.51
CA SER A 438 42.76 -13.14 -12.02
C SER A 438 42.80 -12.88 -10.51
N GLY A 439 41.66 -13.00 -9.83
CA GLY A 439 41.54 -12.89 -8.38
C GLY A 439 41.21 -11.48 -7.87
N PHE A 440 41.03 -10.47 -8.72
CA PHE A 440 40.57 -9.15 -8.26
C PHE A 440 39.09 -9.19 -7.87
N ASN A 441 38.76 -8.67 -6.69
CA ASN A 441 37.39 -8.55 -6.22
C ASN A 441 37.15 -7.14 -5.66
N ARG A 442 36.23 -6.38 -6.28
CA ARG A 442 35.91 -5.00 -5.90
C ARG A 442 35.39 -4.84 -4.47
N LEU A 443 34.88 -5.92 -3.86
CA LEU A 443 34.36 -5.89 -2.49
C LEU A 443 35.48 -5.93 -1.44
N ARG A 444 36.68 -6.45 -1.74
CA ARG A 444 37.83 -6.39 -0.79
C ARG A 444 38.24 -4.95 -0.45
N PRO A 445 38.56 -4.07 -1.43
CA PRO A 445 38.88 -2.68 -1.12
C PRO A 445 37.67 -1.87 -0.63
N ARG A 446 36.43 -2.39 -0.78
CA ARG A 446 35.24 -1.80 -0.16
C ARG A 446 35.15 -2.17 1.32
N LEU A 447 35.35 -3.45 1.65
CA LEU A 447 35.39 -3.95 3.02
C LEU A 447 36.46 -3.22 3.83
N ALA A 448 37.68 -3.15 3.30
CA ALA A 448 38.81 -2.44 3.90
C ALA A 448 38.44 -1.00 4.28
N ARG A 449 37.82 -0.26 3.35
CA ARG A 449 37.37 1.12 3.58
C ARG A 449 36.25 1.20 4.63
N SER A 450 35.26 0.31 4.59
CA SER A 450 34.19 0.29 5.58
C SER A 450 34.69 -0.04 7.00
N TRP A 451 35.70 -0.89 7.13
CA TRP A 451 36.36 -1.13 8.42
C TRP A 451 37.23 0.06 8.86
N ALA A 452 37.89 0.76 7.93
CA ALA A 452 38.62 1.99 8.25
C ALA A 452 37.65 3.07 8.77
N ASP A 453 36.48 3.20 8.15
CA ASP A 453 35.42 4.11 8.58
C ASP A 453 34.93 3.76 10.00
N LEU A 454 34.72 2.47 10.32
CA LEU A 454 34.38 2.02 11.68
C LEU A 454 35.46 2.44 12.69
N LEU A 455 36.74 2.20 12.39
CA LEU A 455 37.84 2.57 13.28
C LEU A 455 37.95 4.10 13.48
N ARG A 456 37.55 4.92 12.49
CA ARG A 456 37.48 6.38 12.65
C ARG A 456 36.27 6.85 13.45
N SER A 457 35.11 6.20 13.29
CA SER A 457 33.83 6.63 13.88
C SER A 457 33.73 6.50 15.40
N LEU A 458 34.63 5.75 16.05
CA LEU A 458 34.55 5.35 17.47
C LEU A 458 33.35 4.46 17.83
N ASP A 459 32.51 4.09 16.87
CA ASP A 459 31.42 3.14 17.10
C ASP A 459 31.96 1.76 17.49
N ALA A 460 31.23 1.07 18.37
CA ALA A 460 31.57 -0.30 18.77
C ALA A 460 31.33 -1.32 17.64
N HIS A 461 30.42 -1.03 16.70
CA HIS A 461 30.02 -1.93 15.63
C HIS A 461 29.72 -1.20 14.32
N SER A 462 29.91 -1.88 13.19
CA SER A 462 29.65 -1.33 11.86
C SER A 462 28.15 -1.35 11.52
N VAL A 463 27.67 -0.28 10.90
CA VAL A 463 26.35 -0.25 10.22
C VAL A 463 26.42 -0.69 8.76
N GLN A 464 27.63 -0.82 8.20
CA GLN A 464 27.86 -1.09 6.79
C GLN A 464 28.24 -2.53 6.50
N VAL A 465 28.74 -3.27 7.50
CA VAL A 465 29.33 -4.59 7.32
C VAL A 465 28.79 -5.55 8.37
N GLU A 466 28.23 -6.67 7.91
CA GLU A 466 27.76 -7.76 8.77
C GLU A 466 28.42 -9.09 8.35
N HIS A 467 28.84 -9.88 9.34
CA HIS A 467 29.30 -11.25 9.16
C HIS A 467 28.09 -12.20 9.20
N VAL A 468 27.99 -13.07 8.20
CA VAL A 468 26.93 -14.07 8.07
C VAL A 468 27.59 -15.44 7.88
N PRO A 469 27.60 -16.31 8.91
CA PRO A 469 28.29 -17.61 8.85
C PRO A 469 27.73 -18.57 7.80
N LEU A 470 26.43 -18.47 7.50
CA LEU A 470 25.71 -19.34 6.56
C LEU A 470 25.00 -18.51 5.50
N ALA A 471 25.77 -17.78 4.68
CA ALA A 471 25.25 -17.05 3.54
C ALA A 471 25.12 -17.97 2.32
N ASP A 472 24.05 -17.82 1.54
CA ASP A 472 24.00 -18.33 0.17
C ASP A 472 24.97 -17.51 -0.69
N LEU A 473 26.10 -18.11 -1.06
CA LEU A 473 27.17 -17.43 -1.81
C LEU A 473 26.76 -17.18 -3.28
N GLY A 474 25.63 -17.75 -3.72
CA GLY A 474 25.07 -17.58 -5.05
C GLY A 474 25.85 -18.35 -6.13
N ARG A 475 25.33 -18.32 -7.37
CA ARG A 475 25.97 -18.94 -8.56
C ARG A 475 26.38 -20.41 -8.37
N GLY A 476 25.65 -21.18 -7.56
CA GLY A 476 25.96 -22.58 -7.28
C GLY A 476 27.19 -22.79 -6.38
N GLN A 477 27.73 -21.74 -5.74
CA GLN A 477 28.86 -21.83 -4.81
C GLN A 477 28.49 -22.41 -3.44
N GLY A 478 27.22 -22.77 -3.23
CA GLY A 478 26.72 -23.33 -1.98
C GLY A 478 26.57 -22.29 -0.87
N THR A 479 26.53 -22.77 0.37
CA THR A 479 26.43 -21.95 1.57
C THR A 479 27.77 -21.87 2.29
N GLY A 480 28.07 -20.71 2.87
CA GLY A 480 29.29 -20.52 3.64
C GLY A 480 29.41 -19.14 4.27
N PRO A 481 30.49 -18.89 5.02
CA PRO A 481 30.67 -17.63 5.73
C PRO A 481 30.98 -16.49 4.75
N ALA A 482 30.30 -15.36 4.93
CA ALA A 482 30.48 -14.17 4.11
C ALA A 482 30.36 -12.88 4.91
N MET A 483 31.01 -11.83 4.39
CA MET A 483 30.75 -10.44 4.78
C MET A 483 29.72 -9.85 3.83
N ARG A 484 28.59 -9.38 4.35
CA ARG A 484 27.62 -8.60 3.56
C ARG A 484 27.86 -7.12 3.78
N LEU A 485 27.75 -6.35 2.70
CA LEU A 485 28.08 -4.92 2.68
C LEU A 485 26.89 -4.09 2.26
N ALA A 486 26.65 -3.00 2.97
CA ALA A 486 25.66 -1.97 2.62
C ALA A 486 26.26 -0.57 2.79
N TRP A 487 25.95 0.35 1.86
CA TRP A 487 26.50 1.70 1.90
C TRP A 487 25.70 2.73 1.12
N ARG A 488 25.88 4.00 1.49
CA ARG A 488 25.46 5.17 0.70
C ARG A 488 26.50 5.47 -0.37
N GLN A 489 26.08 5.52 -1.64
CA GLN A 489 26.85 6.12 -2.73
C GLN A 489 26.65 7.63 -2.74
N ASP A 490 27.72 8.39 -2.85
CA ASP A 490 27.65 9.83 -3.09
C ASP A 490 27.31 10.13 -4.55
N PHE A 491 26.82 11.34 -4.82
CA PHE A 491 26.66 11.80 -6.19
C PHE A 491 27.98 11.73 -6.96
N ALA A 492 27.89 11.32 -8.22
CA ALA A 492 29.03 11.39 -9.11
C ALA A 492 29.48 12.86 -9.23
N LYS A 493 30.78 13.09 -9.46
CA LYS A 493 31.38 14.44 -9.44
C LYS A 493 30.60 15.48 -10.25
N TRP A 494 30.20 15.13 -11.47
CA TRP A 494 29.42 16.01 -12.36
C TRP A 494 28.06 16.43 -11.76
N CYS A 495 27.43 15.55 -10.97
CA CYS A 495 26.18 15.84 -10.29
C CYS A 495 26.40 16.59 -8.99
N LYS A 496 27.40 16.18 -8.21
CA LYS A 496 27.80 16.84 -6.96
C LYS A 496 28.07 18.34 -7.17
N ASP A 497 28.84 18.67 -8.21
CA ASP A 497 29.35 20.03 -8.45
C ASP A 497 28.33 20.95 -9.17
N ALA A 498 27.26 20.38 -9.72
CA ALA A 498 26.22 21.14 -10.42
C ALA A 498 25.20 21.76 -9.42
N PRO A 499 24.56 22.88 -9.77
CA PRO A 499 23.41 23.38 -9.01
C PRO A 499 22.23 22.40 -9.12
N LYS A 500 21.51 22.19 -8.01
CA LYS A 500 20.52 21.13 -7.84
C LYS A 500 19.19 21.66 -7.31
N LEU A 501 18.12 21.42 -8.05
CA LEU A 501 16.74 21.65 -7.62
C LEU A 501 16.02 20.31 -7.42
N PHE A 502 15.58 20.03 -6.21
CA PHE A 502 14.78 18.86 -5.86
C PHE A 502 13.30 19.25 -5.79
N LEU A 503 12.45 18.54 -6.53
CA LEU A 503 11.01 18.71 -6.57
C LEU A 503 10.35 17.58 -5.80
N GLY A 504 10.03 17.84 -4.54
CA GLY A 504 9.45 16.85 -3.64
C GLY A 504 8.03 17.21 -3.26
N ALA A 505 7.20 16.22 -2.95
CA ALA A 505 6.02 16.46 -2.11
C ALA A 505 6.23 15.88 -0.72
N THR A 506 6.82 14.69 -0.68
CA THR A 506 7.03 13.89 0.53
C THR A 506 8.51 13.62 0.78
N THR A 507 9.39 14.33 0.07
CA THR A 507 10.83 14.15 0.14
C THR A 507 11.37 14.70 1.47
N PRO A 508 12.00 13.86 2.30
CA PRO A 508 12.52 14.29 3.60
C PRO A 508 13.85 15.05 3.46
N ALA A 509 13.86 16.33 3.82
CA ALA A 509 15.05 17.17 3.78
C ALA A 509 16.23 16.63 4.61
N ALA A 510 15.94 16.02 5.77
CA ALA A 510 16.98 15.42 6.63
C ALA A 510 17.76 14.32 5.92
N ILE A 511 17.11 13.53 5.06
CA ILE A 511 17.76 12.49 4.26
C ILE A 511 18.55 13.12 3.12
N LEU A 512 17.94 14.03 2.35
CA LEU A 512 18.61 14.66 1.21
C LEU A 512 19.88 15.43 1.59
N ARG A 513 19.95 15.99 2.80
CA ARG A 513 21.15 16.70 3.29
C ARG A 513 22.41 15.85 3.34
N HIS A 514 22.29 14.52 3.36
CA HIS A 514 23.43 13.63 3.24
C HIS A 514 24.07 13.61 1.84
N TRP A 515 23.34 14.06 0.81
CA TRP A 515 23.84 14.24 -0.56
C TRP A 515 23.97 15.71 -0.98
N ALA A 516 23.16 16.60 -0.40
CA ALA A 516 23.15 18.04 -0.64
C ALA A 516 23.25 18.80 0.71
N PRO A 517 24.44 18.93 1.31
CA PRO A 517 24.59 19.51 2.64
C PRO A 517 24.11 20.97 2.75
N GLY A 518 24.15 21.72 1.65
CA GLY A 518 23.72 23.12 1.58
C GLY A 518 22.23 23.31 1.27
N LEU A 519 21.41 22.26 1.40
CA LEU A 519 20.01 22.24 0.98
C LEU A 519 19.15 23.30 1.69
N GLY A 520 18.76 24.33 0.95
CA GLY A 520 17.67 25.22 1.30
C GLY A 520 16.33 24.53 1.07
N VAL A 521 15.38 24.69 1.99
CA VAL A 521 14.05 24.05 1.90
C VAL A 521 12.98 25.12 1.79
N ARG A 522 12.15 25.02 0.75
CA ARG A 522 10.97 25.84 0.57
C ARG A 522 9.73 24.96 0.58
N GLU A 523 8.83 25.22 1.50
CA GLU A 523 7.58 24.47 1.64
C GLU A 523 6.40 25.30 1.15
N VAL A 524 5.57 24.69 0.31
CA VAL A 524 4.37 25.29 -0.24
C VAL A 524 3.22 24.30 -0.03
N GLU A 525 2.46 24.52 1.04
CA GLU A 525 1.23 23.78 1.28
C GLU A 525 0.11 24.41 0.44
N ILE A 526 -0.49 23.63 -0.46
CA ILE A 526 -1.65 24.06 -1.23
C ILE A 526 -2.91 23.46 -0.61
N ALA A 527 -3.86 24.35 -0.28
CA ALA A 527 -5.15 23.98 0.26
C ALA A 527 -5.97 23.16 -0.76
N ALA A 528 -6.71 22.16 -0.26
CA ALA A 528 -7.62 21.34 -1.05
C ALA A 528 -9.06 21.51 -0.53
N PRO A 529 -9.69 22.68 -0.70
CA PRO A 529 -10.97 23.00 -0.06
C PRO A 529 -12.14 22.13 -0.56
N GLN A 530 -12.02 21.56 -1.76
CA GLN A 530 -13.03 20.67 -2.34
C GLN A 530 -12.80 19.19 -2.01
N GLN A 531 -11.72 18.87 -1.28
CA GLN A 531 -11.42 17.51 -0.85
C GLN A 531 -12.17 17.18 0.43
N TYR A 532 -12.97 16.12 0.39
CA TYR A 532 -13.72 15.65 1.55
C TYR A 532 -13.07 14.42 2.17
N VAL A 533 -12.43 14.56 3.33
CA VAL A 533 -11.66 13.48 3.97
C VAL A 533 -12.38 12.92 5.18
N VAL A 534 -12.65 11.61 5.16
CA VAL A 534 -13.08 10.82 6.31
C VAL A 534 -11.90 9.98 6.77
N GLN A 535 -11.47 10.14 8.01
CA GLN A 535 -10.38 9.36 8.61
C GLN A 535 -10.91 8.41 9.69
N VAL A 536 -10.39 7.18 9.68
CA VAL A 536 -10.60 6.18 10.72
C VAL A 536 -9.26 5.93 11.43
N PRO A 537 -9.01 6.56 12.60
CA PRO A 537 -7.70 6.59 13.25
C PRO A 537 -7.42 5.30 14.04
N ARG A 538 -7.11 4.24 13.30
CA ARG A 538 -6.69 2.92 13.83
C ARG A 538 -5.57 2.35 12.96
N GLU A 539 -4.77 1.44 13.53
CA GLU A 539 -3.83 0.65 12.75
C GLU A 539 -4.53 -0.42 11.89
N PHE A 540 -4.42 -0.28 10.56
CA PHE A 540 -4.99 -1.19 9.55
C PHE A 540 -3.87 -1.91 8.76
N GLY A 541 -3.04 -2.68 9.48
CA GLY A 541 -1.94 -3.44 8.87
C GLY A 541 -2.35 -4.84 8.38
N ARG A 542 -1.43 -5.52 7.67
CA ARG A 542 -1.59 -6.92 7.25
C ARG A 542 -2.17 -7.81 8.35
N ARG A 543 -1.62 -7.76 9.57
CA ARG A 543 -2.09 -8.58 10.71
C ARG A 543 -3.57 -8.39 11.04
N PHE A 544 -4.10 -7.18 10.91
CA PHE A 544 -5.52 -6.89 11.15
C PHE A 544 -6.43 -7.62 10.16
N PHE A 545 -6.06 -7.65 8.88
CA PHE A 545 -6.82 -8.31 7.83
C PHE A 545 -6.48 -9.80 7.67
N THR A 546 -5.30 -10.23 8.11
CA THR A 546 -4.91 -11.64 8.05
C THR A 546 -5.28 -12.43 9.29
N GLY A 547 -5.37 -11.79 10.45
CA GLY A 547 -5.67 -12.43 11.73
C GLY A 547 -7.15 -12.78 11.92
N THR A 548 -8.05 -12.06 11.26
CA THR A 548 -9.49 -12.32 11.36
C THR A 548 -10.14 -12.26 9.97
N PRO A 549 -10.64 -13.38 9.41
CA PRO A 549 -11.23 -13.41 8.07
C PRO A 549 -12.37 -12.39 7.87
N GLY A 550 -13.14 -12.11 8.92
CA GLY A 550 -14.24 -11.14 8.89
C GLY A 550 -13.82 -9.70 8.55
N ASN A 551 -12.57 -9.30 8.83
CA ASN A 551 -12.11 -7.93 8.58
C ASN A 551 -11.95 -7.62 7.08
N VAL A 552 -11.54 -8.61 6.27
CA VAL A 552 -11.48 -8.45 4.80
C VAL A 552 -12.88 -8.26 4.24
N ARG A 553 -13.85 -9.06 4.73
CA ARG A 553 -15.26 -8.92 4.35
C ARG A 553 -15.78 -7.52 4.68
N ARG A 554 -15.58 -7.05 5.91
CA ARG A 554 -15.97 -5.71 6.37
C ARG A 554 -15.37 -4.58 5.53
N ALA A 555 -14.09 -4.69 5.16
CA ALA A 555 -13.48 -3.73 4.24
C ALA A 555 -14.05 -3.81 2.82
N ALA A 556 -14.33 -5.01 2.31
CA ALA A 556 -15.01 -5.17 1.01
C ALA A 556 -16.43 -4.58 1.03
N ASP A 557 -17.16 -4.70 2.15
CA ASP A 557 -18.48 -4.10 2.34
C ASP A 557 -18.43 -2.57 2.27
N LEU A 558 -17.45 -1.96 2.94
CA LEU A 558 -17.20 -0.52 2.83
C LEU A 558 -16.87 -0.11 1.38
N VAL A 559 -16.00 -0.86 0.69
CA VAL A 559 -15.66 -0.59 -0.73
C VAL A 559 -16.90 -0.62 -1.61
N VAL A 560 -17.78 -1.60 -1.43
CA VAL A 560 -18.99 -1.72 -2.26
C VAL A 560 -19.97 -0.58 -2.01
N VAL A 561 -20.14 -0.15 -0.76
CA VAL A 561 -20.99 1.00 -0.45
C VAL A 561 -20.41 2.31 -1.01
N GLU A 562 -19.09 2.53 -0.88
CA GLU A 562 -18.45 3.71 -1.47
C GLU A 562 -18.48 3.70 -3.01
N LEU A 563 -18.39 2.51 -3.63
CA LEU A 563 -18.58 2.33 -5.07
C LEU A 563 -20.00 2.64 -5.52
N ALA A 564 -21.02 2.26 -4.75
CA ALA A 564 -22.41 2.55 -5.08
C ALA A 564 -22.75 4.05 -4.94
N LYS A 565 -22.09 4.76 -4.01
CA LYS A 565 -22.24 6.21 -3.83
C LYS A 565 -21.60 7.03 -4.96
N ALA A 566 -20.45 6.59 -5.46
CA ALA A 566 -19.70 7.32 -6.48
C ALA A 566 -20.36 7.23 -7.87
N ALA A 567 -20.33 8.33 -8.64
CA ALA A 567 -20.74 8.35 -10.06
C ALA A 567 -19.59 7.98 -11.02
N GLY A 568 -18.36 8.26 -10.64
CA GLY A 568 -17.13 7.95 -11.36
C GLY A 568 -16.36 6.74 -10.80
N PRO A 569 -15.09 6.58 -11.23
CA PRO A 569 -14.22 5.53 -10.75
C PRO A 569 -13.93 5.62 -9.25
N VAL A 570 -13.84 4.48 -8.57
CA VAL A 570 -13.41 4.35 -7.18
C VAL A 570 -12.10 3.61 -7.14
N LEU A 571 -11.10 4.22 -6.52
CA LEU A 571 -9.77 3.65 -6.36
C LEU A 571 -9.56 3.19 -4.93
N VAL A 572 -9.17 1.93 -4.74
CA VAL A 572 -8.76 1.38 -3.46
C VAL A 572 -7.26 1.13 -3.50
N ILE A 573 -6.53 1.69 -2.52
CA ILE A 573 -5.10 1.54 -2.36
C ILE A 573 -4.83 0.86 -1.02
N ALA A 574 -4.15 -0.29 -1.04
CA ALA A 574 -3.82 -1.02 0.19
C ALA A 574 -2.39 -1.60 0.17
N GLN A 575 -1.99 -2.31 1.22
CA GLN A 575 -0.79 -3.16 1.17
C GLN A 575 -1.05 -4.35 0.23
N VAL A 576 -0.01 -4.85 -0.47
CA VAL A 576 -0.13 -5.94 -1.47
C VAL A 576 -0.99 -7.11 -0.96
N ALA A 577 -0.64 -7.68 0.19
CA ALA A 577 -1.38 -8.82 0.75
C ALA A 577 -2.84 -8.50 1.14
N VAL A 578 -3.17 -7.24 1.43
CA VAL A 578 -4.54 -6.80 1.74
C VAL A 578 -5.31 -6.58 0.44
N GLU A 579 -4.67 -5.97 -0.56
CA GLU A 579 -5.20 -5.77 -1.90
C GLU A 579 -5.56 -7.12 -2.54
N ASP A 580 -4.66 -8.12 -2.52
CA ASP A 580 -4.92 -9.47 -3.06
C ASP A 580 -6.17 -10.12 -2.43
N ARG A 581 -6.32 -9.98 -1.11
CA ARG A 581 -7.47 -10.52 -0.37
C ARG A 581 -8.75 -9.76 -0.71
N LEU A 582 -8.69 -8.44 -0.80
CA LEU A 582 -9.83 -7.62 -1.23
C LEU A 582 -10.23 -7.95 -2.65
N ARG A 583 -9.27 -8.06 -3.58
CA ARG A 583 -9.50 -8.45 -4.97
C ARG A 583 -10.20 -9.80 -5.06
N THR A 584 -9.72 -10.78 -4.30
CA THR A 584 -10.32 -12.12 -4.24
C THR A 584 -11.76 -12.05 -3.72
N ALA A 585 -11.99 -11.34 -2.62
CA ALA A 585 -13.32 -11.18 -2.02
C ALA A 585 -14.30 -10.44 -2.96
N LEU A 586 -13.85 -9.36 -3.60
CA LEU A 586 -14.66 -8.55 -4.51
C LEU A 586 -14.95 -9.29 -5.82
N LYS A 587 -13.98 -9.99 -6.40
CA LYS A 587 -14.23 -10.85 -7.58
C LYS A 587 -15.28 -11.91 -7.27
N ARG A 588 -15.17 -12.60 -6.13
CA ARG A 588 -16.15 -13.61 -5.72
C ARG A 588 -17.57 -13.04 -5.66
N ARG A 589 -17.71 -11.82 -5.15
CA ARG A 589 -18.97 -11.09 -5.00
C ARG A 589 -19.59 -10.67 -6.34
N PHE A 590 -18.76 -10.32 -7.32
CA PHE A 590 -19.19 -9.85 -8.64
C PHE A 590 -19.02 -10.89 -9.76
N GLY A 591 -19.09 -12.19 -9.42
CA GLY A 591 -19.14 -13.26 -10.44
C GLY A 591 -17.81 -13.55 -11.14
N GLY A 592 -16.68 -13.28 -10.49
CA GLY A 592 -15.32 -13.56 -10.98
C GLY A 592 -14.60 -12.33 -11.57
N GLN A 593 -15.33 -11.26 -11.86
CA GLN A 593 -14.78 -10.03 -12.44
C GLN A 593 -15.05 -8.82 -11.53
N LEU A 594 -14.18 -7.81 -11.59
CA LEU A 594 -14.40 -6.56 -10.84
C LEU A 594 -15.27 -5.61 -11.67
N PRO A 595 -16.15 -4.81 -11.05
CA PRO A 595 -16.85 -3.74 -11.75
C PRO A 595 -15.85 -2.80 -12.47
N PRO A 596 -16.09 -2.38 -13.72
CA PRO A 596 -15.12 -1.58 -14.49
C PRO A 596 -14.70 -0.26 -13.82
N ARG A 597 -15.59 0.33 -13.01
CA ARG A 597 -15.32 1.56 -12.25
C ARG A 597 -14.50 1.32 -10.97
N LEU A 598 -14.27 0.07 -10.57
CA LEU A 598 -13.53 -0.28 -9.37
C LEU A 598 -12.07 -0.57 -9.71
N LEU A 599 -11.19 0.34 -9.29
CA LEU A 599 -9.76 0.24 -9.49
C LEU A 599 -9.11 -0.21 -8.17
N LEU A 600 -8.25 -1.22 -8.25
CA LEU A 600 -7.46 -1.70 -7.11
C LEU A 600 -5.98 -1.50 -7.40
N ALA A 601 -5.27 -0.91 -6.44
CA ALA A 601 -3.84 -0.70 -6.48
C ALA A 601 -3.22 -0.95 -5.11
N HIS A 602 -1.89 -1.03 -5.06
CA HIS A 602 -1.17 -1.16 -3.81
C HIS A 602 -0.12 -0.05 -3.65
N HIS A 603 0.22 0.28 -2.41
CA HIS A 603 1.14 1.38 -2.08
C HIS A 603 2.50 1.30 -2.81
N GLY A 604 2.99 0.08 -3.05
CA GLY A 604 4.26 -0.16 -3.75
C GLY A 604 4.25 0.04 -5.28
N ASN A 605 3.10 0.32 -5.91
CA ASN A 605 2.99 0.48 -7.37
C ASN A 605 2.07 1.63 -7.76
N LEU A 606 2.27 2.79 -7.14
CA LEU A 606 1.52 4.03 -7.44
C LEU A 606 2.30 4.98 -8.36
N VAL A 607 3.60 4.73 -8.54
CA VAL A 607 4.51 5.64 -9.25
C VAL A 607 4.24 5.56 -10.76
N GLY A 608 3.96 6.71 -11.36
CA GLY A 608 3.89 6.86 -12.82
C GLY A 608 2.58 6.50 -13.49
N LEU A 609 1.50 6.40 -12.73
CA LEU A 609 0.17 6.17 -13.29
C LEU A 609 -0.69 7.44 -13.13
N ASN A 610 -0.88 8.17 -14.23
CA ASN A 610 -1.89 9.23 -14.34
C ASN A 610 -3.33 8.66 -14.48
N SER A 611 -3.46 7.34 -14.64
CA SER A 611 -4.73 6.62 -14.84
C SER A 611 -5.74 6.77 -13.70
N TYR A 612 -5.28 7.22 -12.52
CA TYR A 612 -6.11 7.41 -11.34
C TYR A 612 -6.65 8.83 -11.15
N SER A 613 -6.24 9.78 -12.01
CA SER A 613 -6.57 11.19 -11.88
C SER A 613 -8.08 11.49 -11.90
N SER A 614 -8.89 10.61 -12.50
CA SER A 614 -10.34 10.70 -12.62
C SER A 614 -11.12 10.02 -11.48
N ALA A 615 -10.46 9.38 -10.50
CA ALA A 615 -11.13 8.68 -9.41
C ALA A 615 -11.94 9.64 -8.51
N GLU A 616 -13.27 9.51 -8.48
CA GLU A 616 -14.15 10.35 -7.66
C GLU A 616 -13.99 10.08 -6.17
N THR A 617 -13.75 8.81 -5.81
CA THR A 617 -13.51 8.37 -4.44
C THR A 617 -12.21 7.58 -4.36
N ILE A 618 -11.41 7.86 -3.33
CA ILE A 618 -10.19 7.12 -3.00
C ILE A 618 -10.30 6.55 -1.60
N LEU A 619 -10.14 5.23 -1.49
CA LEU A 619 -10.01 4.52 -0.23
C LEU A 619 -8.55 4.15 -0.02
N VAL A 620 -7.90 4.73 0.98
CA VAL A 620 -6.53 4.38 1.35
C VAL A 620 -6.56 3.54 2.62
N ILE A 621 -6.13 2.28 2.51
CA ILE A 621 -6.19 1.29 3.58
C ILE A 621 -4.79 1.03 4.12
N GLY A 622 -4.59 1.38 5.39
CA GLY A 622 -3.32 1.24 6.08
C GLY A 622 -2.22 2.11 5.47
N ARG A 623 -0.98 1.70 5.73
CA ARG A 623 0.24 2.38 5.29
C ARG A 623 1.33 1.37 4.99
N PRO A 624 2.31 1.64 4.12
CA PRO A 624 3.58 0.95 4.20
C PRO A 624 4.21 1.23 5.57
N ALA A 625 4.90 0.24 6.12
CA ALA A 625 5.57 0.35 7.40
C ALA A 625 6.91 -0.36 7.33
N ILE A 626 7.91 0.24 7.97
CA ILE A 626 9.23 -0.34 8.16
C ILE A 626 9.39 -0.75 9.63
N ASN A 627 10.15 -1.81 9.88
CA ASN A 627 10.54 -2.20 11.23
C ASN A 627 11.53 -1.16 11.81
N ARG A 628 11.46 -0.87 13.12
CA ARG A 628 12.34 0.11 13.76
C ARG A 628 13.84 -0.16 13.51
N ARG A 629 14.30 -1.38 13.79
CA ARG A 629 15.71 -1.76 13.59
C ARG A 629 16.14 -1.68 12.13
N ALA A 630 15.23 -1.99 11.20
CA ALA A 630 15.50 -1.82 9.77
C ALA A 630 15.65 -0.33 9.41
N ALA A 631 14.83 0.55 9.98
CA ALA A 631 14.96 1.99 9.78
C ALA A 631 16.23 2.57 10.43
N GLU A 632 16.56 2.15 11.66
CA GLU A 632 17.82 2.50 12.34
C GLU A 632 19.05 2.05 11.52
N ARG A 633 19.03 0.83 10.97
CA ARG A 633 20.09 0.32 10.09
C ARG A 633 20.20 1.16 8.81
N LEU A 634 19.08 1.49 8.15
CA LEU A 634 19.09 2.33 6.96
C LEU A 634 19.58 3.76 7.26
N ALA A 635 19.16 4.34 8.37
CA ALA A 635 19.65 5.64 8.84
C ALA A 635 21.16 5.58 9.07
N GLY A 636 21.63 4.53 9.74
CA GLY A 636 23.05 4.35 9.98
C GLY A 636 23.87 4.17 8.70
N ILE A 637 23.35 3.44 7.71
CA ILE A 637 23.97 3.35 6.38
C ILE A 637 24.07 4.72 5.70
N ILE A 638 23.04 5.57 5.85
CA ILE A 638 23.00 6.93 5.27
C ILE A 638 23.97 7.87 6.00
N GLN A 639 24.00 7.81 7.33
CA GLN A 639 24.82 8.66 8.21
C GLN A 639 26.30 8.23 8.20
N GLY A 640 26.56 6.94 8.04
CA GLY A 640 27.88 6.31 8.13
C GLY A 640 28.25 5.78 9.52
N HIS A 641 27.39 5.98 10.52
CA HIS A 641 27.57 5.57 11.92
C HIS A 641 26.26 5.02 12.49
N ALA A 642 26.27 4.39 13.67
CA ALA A 642 25.04 3.89 14.30
C ALA A 642 24.07 5.04 14.65
N ALA A 643 22.78 4.86 14.35
CA ALA A 643 21.73 5.76 14.81
C ALA A 643 21.45 5.51 16.30
N ALA A 644 21.12 6.57 17.04
CA ALA A 644 20.75 6.43 18.46
C ALA A 644 19.45 5.63 18.58
N SER A 645 19.46 4.56 19.37
CA SER A 645 18.28 3.70 19.57
C SER A 645 17.67 3.97 20.95
N PRO A 646 16.36 4.27 21.06
CA PRO A 646 15.72 4.42 22.36
C PRO A 646 15.67 3.08 23.11
N GLU A 647 15.90 3.15 24.43
CA GLU A 647 15.71 2.02 25.34
C GLU A 647 14.22 1.69 25.47
N MET A 648 13.84 0.46 25.14
CA MET A 648 12.45 0.00 25.16
C MET A 648 12.39 -1.48 25.52
N ASP A 649 11.40 -1.87 26.32
CA ASP A 649 11.15 -3.27 26.72
C ASP A 649 10.99 -4.20 25.51
N ASN A 650 10.29 -3.73 24.49
CA ASN A 650 10.22 -4.38 23.20
C ASN A 650 11.12 -3.65 22.20
N PRO A 651 12.35 -4.15 21.93
CA PRO A 651 13.25 -3.47 21.03
C PRO A 651 12.84 -3.53 19.55
N ALA A 652 11.74 -4.22 19.19
CA ALA A 652 11.16 -4.13 17.85
C ALA A 652 9.99 -3.13 17.73
N ALA A 653 9.46 -2.64 18.86
CA ALA A 653 8.38 -1.68 18.87
C ALA A 653 8.85 -0.29 18.43
N TRP A 654 7.93 0.51 17.88
CA TRP A 654 8.16 1.92 17.63
C TRP A 654 7.79 2.73 18.88
N PRO A 655 8.55 3.77 19.26
CA PRO A 655 8.07 4.75 20.22
C PRO A 655 6.83 5.43 19.67
N MET A 656 5.82 5.62 20.51
CA MET A 656 4.53 6.21 20.14
C MET A 656 4.40 7.58 20.79
N VAL A 657 3.90 8.55 20.04
CA VAL A 657 3.61 9.90 20.53
C VAL A 657 2.16 10.26 20.25
N GLU A 658 1.59 11.09 21.11
CA GLU A 658 0.30 11.72 20.84
C GLU A 658 0.46 12.75 19.72
N ALA A 659 -0.52 12.78 18.81
CA ALA A 659 -0.57 13.67 17.66
C ALA A 659 -2.00 14.19 17.45
N GLY A 660 -2.12 15.41 16.94
CA GLY A 660 -3.40 16.04 16.60
C GLY A 660 -3.69 15.96 15.10
N ILE A 661 -4.75 15.24 14.73
CA ILE A 661 -5.37 15.27 13.41
C ILE A 661 -5.99 16.65 13.19
N ARG A 662 -5.61 17.34 12.12
CA ARG A 662 -6.15 18.67 11.76
C ARG A 662 -7.56 18.55 11.22
N MET A 663 -8.54 19.16 11.88
CA MET A 663 -9.95 19.15 11.47
C MET A 663 -10.34 20.40 10.68
N ALA A 664 -11.33 20.29 9.80
CA ALA A 664 -11.86 21.39 9.00
C ALA A 664 -12.54 22.50 9.84
N ASP A 665 -13.02 22.17 11.03
CA ASP A 665 -13.58 23.11 12.00
C ASP A 665 -12.51 23.91 12.79
N GLY A 666 -11.23 23.73 12.45
CA GLY A 666 -10.08 24.36 13.10
C GLY A 666 -9.62 23.66 14.39
N THR A 667 -10.32 22.62 14.83
CA THR A 667 -9.94 21.84 16.01
C THR A 667 -8.92 20.74 15.67
N ALA A 668 -8.45 20.02 16.70
CA ALA A 668 -7.69 18.79 16.50
C ALA A 668 -8.41 17.58 17.12
N ARG A 669 -8.14 16.39 16.59
CA ARG A 669 -8.55 15.11 17.19
C ARG A 669 -7.32 14.27 17.52
N PRO A 670 -7.24 13.67 18.73
CA PRO A 670 -6.07 12.90 19.14
C PRO A 670 -5.92 11.61 18.35
N THR A 671 -4.67 11.24 18.08
CA THR A 671 -4.27 9.92 17.59
C THR A 671 -2.89 9.57 18.15
N MET A 672 -2.61 8.28 18.31
CA MET A 672 -1.26 7.80 18.62
C MET A 672 -0.56 7.41 17.33
N GLN A 673 0.66 7.91 17.12
CA GLN A 673 1.44 7.58 15.93
C GLN A 673 2.90 7.28 16.28
N PRO A 674 3.57 6.43 15.50
CA PRO A 674 4.98 6.13 15.73
C PRO A 674 5.85 7.36 15.46
N ARG A 675 6.85 7.61 16.31
CA ARG A 675 7.84 8.66 16.11
C ARG A 675 9.18 8.27 16.72
N HIS A 676 10.25 8.46 15.97
CA HIS A 676 11.60 8.21 16.45
C HIS A 676 12.29 9.49 16.97
N PRO A 677 13.12 9.42 18.03
CA PRO A 677 13.88 10.58 18.50
C PRO A 677 15.02 10.98 17.53
N ASP A 678 15.68 10.00 16.89
CA ASP A 678 16.66 10.28 15.83
C ASP A 678 15.97 10.86 14.59
N ALA A 679 16.42 12.03 14.14
CA ALA A 679 15.78 12.78 13.06
C ALA A 679 15.90 12.09 11.69
N THR A 680 16.99 11.37 11.41
CA THR A 680 17.16 10.65 10.14
C THR A 680 16.29 9.38 10.13
N VAL A 681 16.23 8.65 11.25
CA VAL A 681 15.34 7.50 11.40
C VAL A 681 13.87 7.93 11.26
N GLU A 682 13.49 9.03 11.91
CA GLU A 682 12.13 9.56 11.82
C GLU A 682 11.80 10.01 10.40
N ALA A 683 12.74 10.68 9.73
CA ALA A 683 12.56 11.10 8.35
C ALA A 683 12.38 9.92 7.38
N LEU A 684 13.13 8.83 7.57
CA LEU A 684 12.96 7.58 6.81
C LEU A 684 11.60 6.94 7.06
N ARG A 685 11.24 6.78 8.33
CA ARG A 685 9.96 6.24 8.75
C ARG A 685 8.83 7.04 8.12
N TRP A 686 8.85 8.36 8.27
CA TRP A 686 7.84 9.28 7.77
C TRP A 686 7.71 9.19 6.24
N SER A 687 8.82 9.20 5.49
CA SER A 687 8.77 9.07 4.01
C SER A 687 8.13 7.75 3.57
N ILE A 688 8.49 6.64 4.24
CA ILE A 688 7.96 5.31 3.94
C ILE A 688 6.47 5.18 4.30
N SER A 689 6.01 5.77 5.42
CA SER A 689 4.61 5.70 5.84
C SER A 689 3.75 6.88 5.38
N GLU A 690 3.82 8.01 6.08
CA GLU A 690 3.00 9.20 5.85
C GLU A 690 3.18 9.72 4.42
N GLY A 691 4.42 9.76 3.94
CA GLY A 691 4.74 10.15 2.57
C GLY A 691 4.02 9.28 1.54
N ALA A 692 4.08 7.95 1.69
CA ALA A 692 3.38 7.04 0.78
C ALA A 692 1.85 7.21 0.83
N VAL A 693 1.27 7.45 2.02
CA VAL A 693 -0.18 7.70 2.17
C VAL A 693 -0.58 9.02 1.50
N LEU A 694 0.18 10.09 1.68
CA LEU A 694 -0.06 11.37 0.99
C LEU A 694 0.03 11.23 -0.53
N GLN A 695 0.99 10.45 -1.02
CA GLN A 695 1.12 10.13 -2.44
C GLN A 695 -0.06 9.29 -2.97
N ALA A 696 -0.64 8.41 -2.14
CA ALA A 696 -1.83 7.64 -2.46
C ALA A 696 -3.08 8.53 -2.56
N ILE A 697 -3.30 9.38 -1.56
CA ILE A 697 -4.41 10.36 -1.55
C ILE A 697 -4.28 11.32 -2.75
N GLY A 698 -3.07 11.79 -3.02
CA GLY A 698 -2.78 12.71 -4.11
C GLY A 698 -3.09 12.16 -5.51
N ARG A 699 -3.30 10.85 -5.68
CA ARG A 699 -3.74 10.27 -6.96
C ARG A 699 -5.09 10.80 -7.43
N GLY A 700 -5.95 11.23 -6.51
CA GLY A 700 -7.25 11.82 -6.82
C GLY A 700 -7.18 13.28 -7.25
N ARG A 701 -6.02 13.92 -7.07
CA ARG A 701 -5.78 15.33 -7.40
C ARG A 701 -6.78 16.28 -6.73
N GLY A 702 -7.11 16.03 -5.46
CA GLY A 702 -8.10 16.80 -4.67
C GLY A 702 -7.83 18.31 -4.55
N VAL A 703 -6.59 18.73 -4.81
CA VAL A 703 -6.22 20.14 -4.93
C VAL A 703 -6.88 20.81 -6.15
N ARG A 704 -7.11 20.07 -7.24
CA ARG A 704 -7.59 20.61 -8.52
C ARG A 704 -9.09 20.39 -8.76
N ARG A 705 -9.74 19.53 -7.97
CA ARG A 705 -11.14 19.14 -8.17
C ARG A 705 -11.72 18.49 -6.91
N PRO A 706 -13.06 18.32 -6.85
CA PRO A 706 -13.67 17.57 -5.76
C PRO A 706 -13.24 16.10 -5.78
N VAL A 707 -12.89 15.59 -4.60
CA VAL A 707 -12.60 14.16 -4.39
C VAL A 707 -12.99 13.77 -2.98
N ARG A 708 -13.59 12.58 -2.85
CA ARG A 708 -13.85 11.96 -1.56
C ARG A 708 -12.70 11.04 -1.19
N VAL A 709 -12.18 11.20 0.03
CA VAL A 709 -11.08 10.37 0.55
C VAL A 709 -11.57 9.66 1.80
N VAL A 710 -11.47 8.33 1.82
CA VAL A 710 -11.68 7.51 3.02
C VAL A 710 -10.34 6.92 3.41
N TYR A 711 -9.75 7.42 4.49
CA TYR A 711 -8.45 7.00 4.97
C TYR A 711 -8.60 6.11 6.21
N LEU A 712 -8.21 4.84 6.10
CA LEU A 712 -8.15 3.90 7.21
C LEU A 712 -6.71 3.85 7.75
N GLY A 713 -6.40 4.65 8.77
CA GLY A 713 -5.05 4.70 9.36
C GLY A 713 -4.90 5.69 10.53
N ALA A 714 -4.04 5.34 11.48
CA ALA A 714 -3.76 6.11 12.70
C ALA A 714 -2.56 7.06 12.55
N LEU A 715 -2.54 7.89 11.51
CA LEU A 715 -1.52 8.92 11.32
C LEU A 715 -2.15 10.31 11.29
N ALA A 716 -1.61 11.26 12.04
CA ALA A 716 -1.83 12.67 11.75
C ALA A 716 -1.04 13.00 10.48
N LEU A 717 -1.73 13.55 9.49
CA LEU A 717 -1.17 13.89 8.18
C LEU A 717 -1.28 15.41 7.97
N PRO A 718 -0.40 16.03 7.16
CA PRO A 718 -0.52 17.42 6.73
C PRO A 718 -1.66 17.58 5.71
N LEU A 719 -2.88 17.26 6.13
CA LEU A 719 -4.11 17.46 5.38
C LEU A 719 -5.24 17.80 6.35
N THR A 720 -6.28 18.44 5.84
CA THR A 720 -7.45 18.83 6.63
C THR A 720 -8.52 17.76 6.55
N VAL A 721 -8.95 17.25 7.71
CA VAL A 721 -9.94 16.17 7.85
C VAL A 721 -11.33 16.74 8.08
N ALA A 722 -12.32 16.29 7.30
CA ALA A 722 -13.71 16.69 7.48
C ALA A 722 -14.37 15.90 8.62
N GLU A 723 -14.14 14.59 8.66
CA GLU A 723 -14.73 13.70 9.66
C GLU A 723 -13.70 12.71 10.21
N VAL A 724 -13.70 12.53 11.53
CA VAL A 724 -13.02 11.40 12.19
C VAL A 724 -14.10 10.45 12.69
N ARG A 725 -14.04 9.18 12.26
CA ARG A 725 -15.03 8.15 12.61
C ARG A 725 -14.34 6.89 13.14
N SER A 726 -15.02 6.14 13.99
CA SER A 726 -14.54 4.83 14.43
C SER A 726 -14.70 3.77 13.33
N TRP A 727 -14.01 2.63 13.47
CA TRP A 727 -14.15 1.53 12.52
C TRP A 727 -15.56 0.97 12.51
N GLU A 728 -16.22 0.97 13.66
CA GLU A 728 -17.57 0.51 13.89
C GLU A 728 -18.59 1.44 13.22
N GLU A 729 -18.42 2.76 13.36
CA GLU A 729 -19.30 3.76 12.74
C GLU A 729 -19.28 3.73 11.22
N VAL A 730 -18.12 3.50 10.61
CA VAL A 730 -18.01 3.44 9.14
C VAL A 730 -18.53 2.13 8.55
N GLN A 731 -18.86 1.13 9.37
CA GLN A 731 -19.39 -0.11 8.84
C GLN A 731 -20.79 0.09 8.28
N PRO A 732 -21.03 -0.30 7.02
CA PRO A 732 -22.39 -0.32 6.51
C PRO A 732 -23.19 -1.48 7.10
N ALA A 733 -24.51 -1.29 7.21
CA ALA A 733 -25.41 -2.38 7.58
C ALA A 733 -25.50 -3.42 6.45
N ARG A 734 -25.74 -4.70 6.76
CA ARG A 734 -25.76 -5.77 5.73
C ARG A 734 -26.81 -5.51 4.65
N ILE A 735 -27.95 -4.92 5.02
CA ILE A 735 -28.96 -4.50 4.05
C ILE A 735 -28.46 -3.39 3.11
N GLU A 736 -27.70 -2.40 3.60
CA GLU A 736 -27.11 -1.36 2.75
C GLU A 736 -26.11 -1.95 1.75
N VAL A 737 -25.34 -2.93 2.21
CA VAL A 737 -24.36 -3.67 1.43
C VAL A 737 -25.03 -4.47 0.30
N ALA A 738 -26.18 -5.10 0.57
CA ALA A 738 -26.97 -5.79 -0.44
C ALA A 738 -27.64 -4.82 -1.44
N ILE A 739 -28.15 -3.67 -0.97
CA ILE A 739 -28.69 -2.62 -1.83
C ILE A 739 -27.60 -2.07 -2.76
N ALA A 740 -26.40 -1.82 -2.23
CA ALA A 740 -25.26 -1.36 -3.02
C ALA A 740 -24.86 -2.37 -4.10
N GLU A 741 -24.84 -3.68 -3.80
CA GLU A 741 -24.62 -4.73 -4.82
C GLU A 741 -25.68 -4.70 -5.92
N ALA A 742 -26.95 -4.61 -5.54
CA ALA A 742 -28.06 -4.56 -6.49
C ALA A 742 -27.96 -3.33 -7.40
N ALA A 743 -27.59 -2.18 -6.85
CA ALA A 743 -27.38 -0.94 -7.58
C ALA A 743 -26.19 -1.03 -8.55
N ILE A 744 -25.07 -1.62 -8.13
CA ILE A 744 -23.86 -1.74 -8.97
C ILE A 744 -24.05 -2.76 -10.08
N ALA A 745 -24.64 -3.92 -9.76
CA ALA A 745 -24.77 -5.03 -10.69
C ALA A 745 -26.04 -4.97 -11.54
N GLY A 746 -26.91 -3.96 -11.32
CA GLY A 746 -28.22 -3.89 -11.97
C GLY A 746 -29.07 -5.12 -11.69
N LYS A 747 -29.00 -5.67 -10.47
CA LYS A 747 -29.69 -6.90 -10.09
C LYS A 747 -30.98 -6.60 -9.32
N PRO A 748 -31.98 -7.50 -9.38
CA PRO A 748 -33.15 -7.42 -8.53
C PRO A 748 -32.78 -7.72 -7.07
N LEU A 749 -33.46 -7.04 -6.15
CA LEU A 749 -33.33 -7.20 -4.71
C LEU A 749 -34.70 -7.59 -4.12
N PRO A 750 -34.96 -8.89 -3.85
CA PRO A 750 -36.15 -9.27 -3.12
C PRO A 750 -36.07 -8.73 -1.68
N LEU A 751 -37.21 -8.38 -1.06
CA LEU A 751 -37.26 -7.80 0.28
C LEU A 751 -37.88 -8.74 1.33
N THR A 752 -38.01 -10.03 1.01
CA THR A 752 -38.41 -11.04 2.00
C THR A 752 -37.19 -11.77 2.53
N ALA A 753 -37.18 -12.05 3.84
CA ALA A 753 -36.05 -12.66 4.54
C ALA A 753 -35.59 -13.98 3.89
N LYS A 754 -36.54 -14.85 3.50
CA LYS A 754 -36.26 -16.11 2.79
C LYS A 754 -35.46 -15.89 1.50
N HIS A 755 -35.94 -15.01 0.62
CA HIS A 755 -35.31 -14.79 -0.68
C HIS A 755 -34.03 -13.97 -0.56
N LEU A 756 -33.91 -13.08 0.44
CA LEU A 756 -32.67 -12.36 0.73
C LEU A 756 -31.56 -13.31 1.19
N ALA A 757 -31.85 -14.21 2.13
CA ALA A 757 -30.87 -15.20 2.58
C ALA A 757 -30.44 -16.13 1.46
N ALA A 758 -31.36 -16.54 0.59
CA ALA A 758 -31.05 -17.39 -0.55
C ALA A 758 -30.30 -16.66 -1.67
N ALA A 759 -30.63 -15.39 -1.96
CA ALA A 759 -29.98 -14.60 -3.00
C ALA A 759 -28.61 -14.04 -2.57
N PHE A 760 -28.43 -13.78 -1.27
CA PHE A 760 -27.21 -13.22 -0.69
C PHE A 760 -26.71 -14.07 0.50
N PRO A 761 -26.34 -15.34 0.27
CA PRO A 761 -25.95 -16.27 1.34
C PRO A 761 -24.66 -15.84 2.06
N HIS A 762 -23.82 -15.03 1.42
CA HIS A 762 -22.64 -14.41 2.04
C HIS A 762 -22.98 -13.33 3.06
N HIS A 763 -24.18 -12.74 2.97
CA HIS A 763 -24.69 -11.74 3.93
C HIS A 763 -25.51 -12.35 5.05
N TRP A 764 -26.40 -13.28 4.71
CA TRP A 764 -27.25 -13.98 5.65
C TRP A 764 -27.22 -15.48 5.37
N THR A 765 -26.64 -16.23 6.29
CA THR A 765 -26.57 -17.71 6.20
C THR A 765 -27.90 -18.38 6.48
N THR A 766 -28.84 -17.68 7.13
CA THR A 766 -30.18 -18.18 7.47
C THR A 766 -31.25 -17.13 7.22
N GLU A 767 -32.48 -17.58 6.97
CA GLU A 767 -33.65 -16.72 6.85
C GLU A 767 -33.87 -15.89 8.12
N THR A 768 -33.71 -16.48 9.31
CA THR A 768 -33.84 -15.78 10.59
C THR A 768 -32.87 -14.62 10.72
N ALA A 769 -31.62 -14.79 10.25
CA ALA A 769 -30.63 -13.72 10.27
C ALA A 769 -31.03 -12.55 9.36
N ALA A 770 -31.60 -12.83 8.18
CA ALA A 770 -32.14 -11.79 7.29
C ALA A 770 -33.34 -11.09 7.92
N LYS A 771 -34.25 -11.84 8.56
CA LYS A 771 -35.42 -11.29 9.25
C LYS A 771 -35.02 -10.31 10.36
N HIS A 772 -34.09 -10.70 11.24
CA HIS A 772 -33.63 -9.85 12.35
C HIS A 772 -32.90 -8.59 11.87
N ASP A 773 -32.29 -8.62 10.69
CA ASP A 773 -31.62 -7.45 10.10
C ASP A 773 -32.63 -6.48 9.47
N LEU A 774 -33.65 -7.01 8.78
CA LEU A 774 -34.78 -6.22 8.26
C LEU A 774 -35.58 -5.57 9.39
N ASP A 775 -35.85 -6.31 10.47
CA ASP A 775 -36.60 -5.80 11.62
C ASP A 775 -35.85 -4.66 12.34
N ARG A 776 -34.51 -4.73 12.42
CA ARG A 776 -33.66 -3.65 12.94
C ARG A 776 -33.63 -2.39 12.07
N GLY A 777 -33.77 -2.55 10.75
CA GLY A 777 -33.79 -1.44 9.78
C GLY A 777 -35.11 -0.66 9.73
N GLY A 778 -36.12 -1.10 10.49
CA GLY A 778 -37.52 -0.65 10.39
C GLY A 778 -38.24 -1.26 9.18
N ARG A 779 -39.58 -1.23 9.16
CA ARG A 779 -40.38 -1.72 8.02
C ARG A 779 -40.00 -0.97 6.74
N MET A 780 -39.18 -1.62 5.91
CA MET A 780 -38.69 -1.06 4.65
C MET A 780 -39.57 -1.56 3.51
N THR A 781 -40.41 -0.68 2.97
CA THR A 781 -41.13 -0.93 1.73
C THR A 781 -40.18 -0.68 0.55
N PRO A 782 -40.41 -1.25 -0.66
CA PRO A 782 -39.62 -0.91 -1.84
C PRO A 782 -39.55 0.60 -2.10
N GLN A 783 -40.66 1.31 -1.90
CA GLN A 783 -40.71 2.76 -2.10
C GLN A 783 -39.88 3.50 -1.06
N THR A 784 -39.95 3.12 0.22
CA THR A 784 -39.13 3.77 1.26
C THR A 784 -37.64 3.46 1.09
N LEU A 785 -37.29 2.29 0.56
CA LEU A 785 -35.91 1.94 0.20
C LEU A 785 -35.40 2.83 -0.94
N ILE A 786 -36.15 2.94 -2.04
CA ILE A 786 -35.79 3.80 -3.17
C ILE A 786 -35.75 5.27 -2.74
N ASN A 787 -36.69 5.74 -1.94
CA ASN A 787 -36.69 7.13 -1.46
C ASN A 787 -35.48 7.41 -0.55
N ARG A 788 -35.14 6.48 0.35
CA ARG A 788 -34.03 6.64 1.29
C ARG A 788 -32.66 6.54 0.61
N TYR A 789 -32.50 5.60 -0.33
CA TYR A 789 -31.19 5.26 -0.89
C TYR A 789 -31.03 5.63 -2.37
N GLY A 790 -32.09 5.96 -3.11
CA GLY A 790 -32.03 6.27 -4.54
C GLY A 790 -31.24 7.55 -4.84
N GLY A 791 -31.27 8.53 -3.93
CA GLY A 791 -30.40 9.72 -4.01
C GLY A 791 -28.97 9.48 -3.53
N VAL A 792 -28.73 8.39 -2.78
CA VAL A 792 -27.44 8.06 -2.16
C VAL A 792 -26.63 7.10 -3.03
N TYR A 793 -27.28 6.07 -3.58
CA TYR A 793 -26.68 5.06 -4.44
C TYR A 793 -27.09 5.29 -5.88
N ARG A 794 -26.15 5.76 -6.70
CA ARG A 794 -26.42 6.28 -8.05
C ARG A 794 -27.12 5.29 -8.97
N GLY A 795 -26.83 3.99 -8.83
CA GLY A 795 -27.44 2.94 -9.64
C GLY A 795 -28.87 2.56 -9.25
N LEU A 796 -29.31 2.93 -8.04
CA LEU A 796 -30.61 2.52 -7.50
C LEU A 796 -31.77 3.37 -8.04
N GLY A 797 -31.50 4.56 -8.56
CA GLY A 797 -32.50 5.39 -9.24
C GLY A 797 -33.04 4.76 -10.53
N CYS A 798 -32.37 3.73 -11.05
CA CYS A 798 -32.79 2.95 -12.20
C CYS A 798 -33.60 1.70 -11.83
N HIS A 799 -34.08 1.61 -10.58
CA HIS A 799 -34.91 0.51 -10.11
C HIS A 799 -36.34 0.97 -9.81
N SER A 800 -37.30 0.08 -10.00
CA SER A 800 -38.71 0.26 -9.68
C SER A 800 -39.14 -0.71 -8.58
N PRO A 801 -40.10 -0.32 -7.73
CA PRO A 801 -40.84 -1.25 -6.90
C PRO A 801 -41.48 -2.37 -7.75
N ALA A 802 -41.44 -3.59 -7.24
CA ALA A 802 -42.14 -4.73 -7.82
C ALA A 802 -42.81 -5.58 -6.74
N ARG A 803 -43.88 -6.25 -7.13
CA ARG A 803 -44.50 -7.33 -6.34
C ARG A 803 -44.46 -8.63 -7.10
N PHE A 804 -44.29 -9.72 -6.37
CA PHE A 804 -44.23 -11.06 -6.94
C PHE A 804 -44.84 -12.14 -6.04
N ARG A 805 -45.17 -13.29 -6.61
CA ARG A 805 -45.57 -14.51 -5.89
C ARG A 805 -44.90 -15.73 -6.51
N THR A 806 -44.52 -16.69 -5.67
CA THR A 806 -43.83 -17.94 -6.06
C THR A 806 -44.74 -19.17 -6.01
N SER A 807 -46.02 -18.98 -5.67
CA SER A 807 -47.07 -19.98 -5.83
C SER A 807 -48.41 -19.32 -6.16
N SER A 808 -49.30 -20.05 -6.84
CA SER A 808 -50.61 -19.55 -7.28
C SER A 808 -51.52 -19.12 -6.13
N ARG A 809 -51.33 -19.72 -4.94
CA ARG A 809 -52.01 -19.39 -3.67
C ARG A 809 -51.14 -18.64 -2.66
N GLY A 810 -49.94 -18.21 -3.06
CA GLY A 810 -48.95 -17.57 -2.20
C GLY A 810 -49.22 -16.09 -1.92
N GLN A 811 -48.67 -15.58 -0.82
CA GLN A 811 -48.72 -14.15 -0.49
C GLN A 811 -47.85 -13.33 -1.45
N TRP A 812 -48.31 -12.11 -1.77
CA TRP A 812 -47.51 -11.15 -2.52
C TRP A 812 -46.32 -10.70 -1.69
N SER A 813 -45.13 -10.84 -2.28
CA SER A 813 -43.85 -10.40 -1.75
C SER A 813 -43.36 -9.18 -2.51
N TYR A 814 -42.44 -8.43 -1.91
CA TYR A 814 -41.91 -7.18 -2.46
C TYR A 814 -40.48 -7.34 -2.95
N ALA A 815 -40.12 -6.64 -4.02
CA ALA A 815 -38.77 -6.53 -4.53
C ALA A 815 -38.51 -5.11 -5.07
N VAL A 816 -37.23 -4.79 -5.24
CA VAL A 816 -36.76 -3.65 -6.03
C VAL A 816 -36.06 -4.24 -7.25
N VAL A 817 -36.50 -3.90 -8.45
CA VAL A 817 -36.00 -4.49 -9.70
C VAL A 817 -35.55 -3.40 -10.68
N PRO A 818 -34.56 -3.64 -11.55
CA PRO A 818 -34.22 -2.70 -12.61
C PRO A 818 -35.44 -2.31 -13.45
N ILE A 819 -35.54 -1.05 -13.87
CA ILE A 819 -36.65 -0.57 -14.70
C ILE A 819 -36.72 -1.33 -16.03
N GLN A 820 -35.56 -1.64 -16.61
CA GLN A 820 -35.44 -2.40 -17.86
C GLN A 820 -35.17 -3.87 -17.56
N GLY A 821 -36.06 -4.77 -18.01
CA GLY A 821 -35.88 -6.23 -17.88
C GLY A 821 -35.87 -6.76 -16.44
N GLY A 822 -36.20 -5.94 -15.43
CA GLY A 822 -36.03 -6.31 -14.03
C GLY A 822 -36.95 -7.44 -13.55
N MET A 823 -38.12 -7.60 -14.16
CA MET A 823 -39.03 -8.72 -13.85
C MET A 823 -38.48 -10.06 -14.35
N ASP A 824 -37.86 -10.08 -15.52
CA ASP A 824 -37.21 -11.27 -16.07
C ASP A 824 -35.96 -11.61 -15.23
N ALA A 825 -35.16 -10.60 -14.89
CA ALA A 825 -34.02 -10.78 -13.99
C ALA A 825 -34.45 -11.31 -12.61
N LEU A 826 -35.61 -10.87 -12.10
CA LEU A 826 -36.17 -11.38 -10.85
C LEU A 826 -36.64 -12.82 -11.00
N ALA A 827 -37.29 -13.18 -12.12
CA ALA A 827 -37.67 -14.55 -12.41
C ALA A 827 -36.44 -15.47 -12.43
N ASP A 828 -35.39 -15.08 -13.16
CA ASP A 828 -34.13 -15.83 -13.22
C ASP A 828 -33.47 -16.01 -11.85
N LEU A 829 -33.50 -14.97 -11.01
CA LEU A 829 -32.98 -15.05 -9.64
C LEU A 829 -33.79 -16.06 -8.83
N LEU A 830 -35.11 -15.97 -8.90
CA LEU A 830 -36.04 -16.81 -8.16
C LEU A 830 -35.97 -18.28 -8.59
N ASP A 831 -35.76 -18.55 -9.88
CA ASP A 831 -35.54 -19.90 -10.43
C ASP A 831 -34.22 -20.49 -9.92
N ARG A 832 -33.12 -19.72 -9.93
CA ARG A 832 -31.81 -20.16 -9.41
C ARG A 832 -31.84 -20.54 -7.93
N ILE A 833 -32.68 -19.88 -7.13
CA ILE A 833 -32.83 -20.18 -5.70
C ILE A 833 -33.96 -21.21 -5.43
N GLY A 834 -34.54 -21.81 -6.46
CA GLY A 834 -35.51 -22.90 -6.35
C GLY A 834 -36.93 -22.46 -5.95
N THR A 835 -37.29 -21.19 -6.17
CA THR A 835 -38.63 -20.65 -5.86
C THR A 835 -39.21 -19.90 -7.06
N PRO A 836 -39.60 -20.60 -8.14
CA PRO A 836 -39.90 -19.99 -9.43
C PRO A 836 -41.04 -18.96 -9.38
N LEU A 837 -40.93 -17.93 -10.22
CA LEU A 837 -41.92 -16.85 -10.30
C LEU A 837 -43.24 -17.37 -10.90
N THR A 838 -44.35 -17.25 -10.17
CA THR A 838 -45.69 -17.62 -10.67
C THR A 838 -46.48 -16.41 -11.18
N ALA A 839 -46.31 -15.24 -10.56
CA ALA A 839 -46.76 -13.97 -11.13
C ALA A 839 -45.95 -12.82 -10.54
N GLY A 840 -45.75 -11.78 -11.34
CA GLY A 840 -45.11 -10.56 -10.87
C GLY A 840 -45.54 -9.37 -11.70
N ARG A 841 -45.48 -8.18 -11.08
CA ARG A 841 -45.77 -6.91 -11.74
C ARG A 841 -44.95 -5.79 -11.11
N LEU A 842 -44.63 -4.78 -11.92
CA LEU A 842 -44.11 -3.53 -11.42
C LEU A 842 -45.22 -2.78 -10.69
N ASP A 843 -44.90 -2.21 -9.54
CA ASP A 843 -45.77 -1.25 -8.89
C ASP A 843 -45.47 0.14 -9.48
N PRO A 844 -46.50 0.93 -9.84
CA PRO A 844 -46.28 2.29 -10.33
C PRO A 844 -45.56 3.11 -9.26
N MET A 845 -44.47 3.80 -9.64
CA MET A 845 -43.81 4.74 -8.74
C MET A 845 -44.81 5.81 -8.32
N GLN A 846 -45.08 5.91 -7.02
CA GLN A 846 -45.80 7.06 -6.48
C GLN A 846 -44.84 8.24 -6.53
N THR A 847 -45.00 9.12 -7.53
CA THR A 847 -44.47 10.48 -7.47
C THR A 847 -45.19 11.17 -6.33
N GLN A 848 -44.51 11.34 -5.19
CA GLN A 848 -44.99 12.33 -4.22
C GLN A 848 -44.85 13.69 -4.89
N GLN A 849 -45.95 14.20 -5.45
CA GLN A 849 -46.17 15.63 -5.51
C GLN A 849 -46.17 16.11 -4.05
N GLY A 850 -45.00 16.54 -3.58
CA GLY A 850 -44.92 17.25 -2.32
C GLY A 850 -45.69 18.54 -2.49
N ASP A 851 -46.76 18.71 -1.72
CA ASP A 851 -47.23 20.05 -1.39
C ASP A 851 -46.03 20.86 -0.89
N ALA A 852 -45.79 21.98 -1.55
CA ALA A 852 -44.80 22.95 -1.15
C ALA A 852 -45.28 23.66 0.13
N THR A 853 -45.12 23.00 1.27
CA THR A 853 -44.83 23.68 2.53
C THR A 853 -43.45 23.24 2.97
N ALA A 854 -42.46 24.02 2.53
CA ALA A 854 -41.10 23.94 3.03
C ALA A 854 -41.12 24.02 4.57
N PRO A 855 -40.44 23.11 5.30
CA PRO A 855 -40.03 23.45 6.65
C PRO A 855 -39.11 24.66 6.54
N THR A 856 -39.46 25.73 7.23
CA THR A 856 -38.58 26.90 7.39
C THR A 856 -37.20 26.40 7.80
N PRO A 857 -36.12 26.72 7.05
CA PRO A 857 -34.78 26.38 7.48
C PRO A 857 -34.55 27.05 8.84
N ALA A 858 -34.07 26.27 9.81
CA ALA A 858 -33.50 26.86 11.03
C ALA A 858 -32.43 27.86 10.58
N PRO A 859 -32.39 29.08 11.16
CA PRO A 859 -31.45 30.10 10.71
C PRO A 859 -30.04 29.56 10.84
N GLU A 860 -29.33 29.52 9.72
CA GLU A 860 -27.89 29.34 9.67
C GLU A 860 -27.26 30.38 10.61
N THR A 861 -26.51 29.93 11.60
CA THR A 861 -25.66 30.83 12.39
C THR A 861 -24.66 31.47 11.42
N PRO A 862 -24.66 32.80 11.24
CA PRO A 862 -23.76 33.42 10.28
C PRO A 862 -22.31 33.22 10.72
N LEU A 863 -21.46 32.77 9.78
CA LEU A 863 -20.02 32.99 9.89
C LEU A 863 -19.76 34.51 10.04
N PRO A 864 -18.80 34.93 10.88
CA PRO A 864 -18.49 36.34 11.03
C PRO A 864 -17.98 36.92 9.68
N PRO A 865 -18.37 38.14 9.31
CA PRO A 865 -18.03 38.73 8.02
C PRO A 865 -16.52 38.98 7.93
N ARG A 866 -15.91 38.49 6.84
CA ARG A 866 -14.62 38.99 6.36
C ARG A 866 -14.81 40.42 5.85
N GLN A 867 -14.06 41.35 6.40
CA GLN A 867 -13.97 42.72 5.90
C GLN A 867 -13.17 42.75 4.59
N ASP A 868 -13.83 43.34 3.58
CA ASP A 868 -13.35 44.08 2.41
C ASP A 868 -12.33 43.43 1.44
N ALA A 869 -12.84 43.01 0.28
CA ALA A 869 -12.14 43.00 -1.00
C ALA A 869 -13.08 43.54 -2.12
N PRO A 870 -12.59 44.35 -3.06
CA PRO A 870 -13.42 45.18 -3.94
C PRO A 870 -14.07 44.41 -5.11
N ALA A 871 -15.10 45.05 -5.67
CA ALA A 871 -16.04 44.56 -6.68
C ALA A 871 -15.42 43.85 -7.90
N ALA A 872 -16.11 42.80 -8.33
CA ALA A 872 -15.82 42.02 -9.52
C ALA A 872 -15.92 42.88 -10.81
N MET A 873 -14.83 42.89 -11.60
CA MET A 873 -14.88 43.27 -13.01
C MET A 873 -15.42 42.09 -13.84
N GLU A 874 -16.38 42.38 -14.71
CA GLU A 874 -16.90 41.44 -15.71
C GLU A 874 -15.79 40.91 -16.63
N ALA A 875 -15.85 39.61 -16.92
CA ALA A 875 -14.91 38.93 -17.79
C ALA A 875 -15.09 39.37 -19.26
N PRO A 876 -14.01 39.69 -20.00
CA PRO A 876 -14.11 40.01 -21.42
C PRO A 876 -14.36 38.73 -22.26
N PRO A 877 -15.02 38.85 -23.43
CA PRO A 877 -15.28 37.71 -24.31
C PRO A 877 -13.98 37.11 -24.88
N PRO A 878 -13.99 35.81 -25.27
CA PRO A 878 -12.80 35.10 -25.71
C PRO A 878 -12.22 35.73 -26.98
N GLY A 879 -10.90 35.96 -26.96
CA GLY A 879 -10.16 36.54 -28.08
C GLY A 879 -10.04 35.61 -29.30
N PRO A 880 -9.67 36.18 -30.47
CA PRO A 880 -9.75 35.54 -31.80
C PRO A 880 -9.03 34.19 -31.94
N LEU A 881 -7.99 33.95 -31.14
CA LEU A 881 -7.24 32.67 -31.13
C LEU A 881 -8.06 31.46 -30.67
N ALA A 882 -9.11 31.65 -29.88
CA ALA A 882 -9.99 30.56 -29.45
C ALA A 882 -10.95 30.11 -30.57
N ALA A 883 -11.40 31.06 -31.40
CA ALA A 883 -12.23 30.79 -32.57
C ALA A 883 -11.45 30.10 -33.69
N GLU A 884 -10.20 30.51 -33.93
CA GLU A 884 -9.31 29.86 -34.92
C GLU A 884 -8.96 28.42 -34.54
N ARG A 885 -8.78 28.13 -33.25
CA ARG A 885 -8.51 26.76 -32.76
C ARG A 885 -9.70 25.82 -32.90
N LEU A 886 -10.93 26.33 -32.76
CA LEU A 886 -12.15 25.57 -33.01
C LEU A 886 -12.38 25.31 -34.50
N ALA A 887 -12.09 26.29 -35.36
CA ALA A 887 -12.16 26.13 -36.82
C ALA A 887 -11.13 25.11 -37.35
N ALA A 888 -9.90 25.11 -36.82
CA ALA A 888 -8.86 24.15 -37.17
C ALA A 888 -9.17 22.71 -36.71
N LEU A 889 -9.94 22.54 -35.63
CA LEU A 889 -10.39 21.24 -35.15
C LEU A 889 -11.50 20.66 -36.04
N SER A 890 -12.42 21.51 -36.52
CA SER A 890 -13.48 21.11 -37.44
C SER A 890 -12.92 20.66 -38.79
N LEU A 891 -11.94 21.38 -39.33
CA LEU A 891 -11.25 21.02 -40.59
C LEU A 891 -10.51 19.68 -40.52
N ARG A 892 -9.97 19.31 -39.34
CA ARG A 892 -9.30 18.01 -39.12
C ARG A 892 -10.28 16.85 -38.97
N LEU A 893 -11.50 17.11 -38.51
CA LEU A 893 -12.57 16.11 -38.41
C LEU A 893 -13.21 15.84 -39.77
N ASP A 894 -13.36 16.86 -40.62
CA ASP A 894 -13.90 16.69 -41.98
C ASP A 894 -12.91 16.00 -42.94
N ALA A 895 -11.59 16.19 -42.75
CA ALA A 895 -10.55 15.49 -43.52
C ALA A 895 -10.43 13.98 -43.18
N ALA A 896 -11.08 13.52 -42.11
CA ALA A 896 -11.04 12.12 -41.66
C ALA A 896 -12.27 11.29 -42.10
N ARG A 897 -13.20 11.87 -42.88
CA ARG A 897 -14.33 11.12 -43.45
C ARG A 897 -13.88 10.39 -44.72
N PRO A 898 -14.11 9.07 -44.85
CA PRO A 898 -13.87 8.36 -46.11
C PRO A 898 -14.86 8.84 -47.19
N ALA A 899 -14.37 9.00 -48.42
CA ALA A 899 -15.23 9.23 -49.59
C ALA A 899 -16.16 8.02 -49.82
N GLU A 900 -17.41 8.30 -50.14
CA GLU A 900 -18.45 7.29 -50.37
C GLU A 900 -18.04 6.27 -51.45
N GLY A 901 -18.20 4.97 -51.15
CA GLY A 901 -18.20 3.93 -52.18
C GLY A 901 -17.25 2.73 -52.04
N ILE A 902 -16.90 2.26 -50.83
CA ILE A 902 -16.15 0.98 -50.66
C ILE A 902 -16.92 0.02 -49.72
N PRO A 903 -17.22 -1.23 -50.14
CA PRO A 903 -17.98 -2.16 -49.31
C PRO A 903 -17.14 -2.72 -48.15
N ALA A 904 -17.82 -2.91 -47.01
CA ALA A 904 -17.27 -3.24 -45.70
C ALA A 904 -16.80 -4.71 -45.53
N SER A 905 -15.98 -5.24 -46.45
CA SER A 905 -15.50 -6.63 -46.38
C SER A 905 -13.98 -6.80 -46.36
N ARG A 906 -13.18 -5.74 -46.12
CA ARG A 906 -11.71 -5.84 -46.08
C ARG A 906 -11.00 -5.04 -44.97
N PHE A 907 -11.54 -5.07 -43.74
CA PHE A 907 -10.75 -4.72 -42.55
C PHE A 907 -10.80 -5.85 -41.52
N THR A 908 -9.79 -6.71 -41.54
CA THR A 908 -9.50 -7.66 -40.46
C THR A 908 -8.69 -6.95 -39.37
N ALA A 909 -9.35 -6.70 -38.24
CA ALA A 909 -8.70 -6.46 -36.95
C ALA A 909 -7.96 -7.73 -36.46
N PRO A 910 -6.89 -7.63 -35.66
CA PRO A 910 -6.23 -8.80 -35.10
C PRO A 910 -7.17 -9.53 -34.13
N ARG A 911 -7.58 -10.75 -34.53
CA ARG A 911 -8.34 -11.70 -33.72
C ARG A 911 -7.48 -12.19 -32.57
N ILE A 912 -7.94 -11.94 -31.35
CA ILE A 912 -7.53 -12.68 -30.15
C ILE A 912 -8.11 -14.08 -30.30
N LEU A 913 -7.26 -15.08 -30.49
CA LEU A 913 -7.64 -16.50 -30.53
C LEU A 913 -7.90 -17.00 -29.11
N TRP A 914 -9.15 -17.33 -28.84
CA TRP A 914 -9.58 -18.10 -27.67
C TRP A 914 -9.26 -19.57 -27.88
N TRP A 915 -8.76 -20.23 -26.84
CA TRP A 915 -8.60 -21.68 -26.80
C TRP A 915 -9.99 -22.34 -26.71
N GLU A 916 -10.45 -22.96 -27.79
CA GLU A 916 -11.58 -23.89 -27.78
C GLU A 916 -11.05 -25.31 -28.03
N ASN A 917 -10.74 -26.03 -26.94
CA ASN A 917 -10.68 -27.49 -27.00
C ASN A 917 -11.01 -28.12 -25.62
N PRO A 918 -12.25 -28.54 -25.38
CA PRO A 918 -12.69 -29.14 -24.11
C PRO A 918 -11.98 -30.47 -23.77
N GLU A 919 -11.49 -31.22 -24.76
CA GLU A 919 -10.89 -32.55 -24.54
C GLU A 919 -9.44 -32.51 -24.02
N LEU A 920 -8.76 -31.36 -24.12
CA LEU A 920 -7.38 -31.16 -23.61
C LEU A 920 -7.35 -30.78 -22.12
N VAL A 921 -8.45 -30.27 -21.58
CA VAL A 921 -8.60 -29.92 -20.16
C VAL A 921 -8.83 -31.17 -19.31
N GLU A 922 -9.54 -32.17 -19.84
CA GLU A 922 -9.86 -33.41 -19.12
C GLU A 922 -8.63 -34.34 -18.97
N ARG A 923 -7.72 -34.36 -19.96
CA ARG A 923 -6.45 -35.12 -19.88
C ARG A 923 -5.43 -34.55 -18.91
N HIS A 924 -5.49 -33.25 -18.58
CA HIS A 924 -4.58 -32.65 -17.59
C HIS A 924 -5.08 -32.75 -16.14
N MET A 925 -6.38 -32.93 -15.92
CA MET A 925 -6.92 -33.16 -14.57
C MET A 925 -6.71 -34.60 -14.07
N GLN A 926 -6.65 -35.61 -14.95
CA GLN A 926 -6.48 -37.01 -14.54
C GLN A 926 -5.05 -37.39 -14.08
N VAL A 927 -4.04 -36.53 -14.23
CA VAL A 927 -2.66 -36.82 -13.79
C VAL A 927 -2.37 -36.22 -12.39
N ALA A 928 -3.25 -35.39 -11.84
CA ALA A 928 -3.06 -34.75 -10.54
C ALA A 928 -3.70 -35.49 -9.35
N GLU A 929 -4.40 -36.61 -9.59
CA GLU A 929 -5.18 -37.29 -8.54
C GLU A 929 -4.50 -38.55 -7.93
N VAL A 930 -3.23 -38.81 -8.25
CA VAL A 930 -2.48 -39.93 -7.67
C VAL A 930 -1.11 -39.49 -7.17
N ARG A 931 -1.09 -38.78 -6.03
CA ARG A 931 -0.11 -38.90 -4.92
C ARG A 931 -0.33 -37.78 -3.90
N GLY A 932 -0.73 -38.19 -2.70
CA GLY A 932 -1.05 -37.31 -1.59
C GLY A 932 0.17 -36.69 -0.91
N SER A 933 -0.15 -35.62 -0.15
CA SER A 933 0.50 -35.11 1.06
C SER A 933 2.01 -34.82 1.07
N GLU A 934 2.33 -33.58 1.45
CA GLU A 934 3.65 -33.05 1.88
C GLU A 934 4.68 -32.70 0.78
N ALA A 935 4.48 -31.55 0.12
CA ALA A 935 5.56 -30.66 -0.36
C ALA A 935 4.99 -29.44 -1.11
N TRP A 936 4.64 -28.37 -0.40
CA TRP A 936 4.42 -27.03 -1.01
C TRP A 936 5.06 -25.95 -0.14
N MET A 937 6.40 -25.90 -0.15
CA MET A 937 7.16 -24.75 0.35
C MET A 937 8.49 -24.50 -0.38
N ALA A 938 8.70 -25.02 -1.59
CA ALA A 938 9.94 -24.77 -2.33
C ALA A 938 9.73 -24.86 -3.85
N ALA A 939 9.00 -23.92 -4.44
CA ALA A 939 8.99 -23.71 -5.90
C ALA A 939 8.40 -22.34 -6.29
N GLU A 940 8.96 -21.25 -5.75
CA GLU A 940 8.76 -19.93 -6.37
C GLU A 940 9.98 -19.02 -6.13
N VAL A 941 11.17 -19.58 -6.33
CA VAL A 941 12.43 -18.85 -6.46
C VAL A 941 13.22 -19.55 -7.56
N VAL A 942 13.82 -18.75 -8.45
CA VAL A 942 14.59 -19.11 -9.67
C VAL A 942 13.75 -19.17 -10.95
N GLY A 943 13.50 -17.97 -11.49
CA GLY A 943 13.02 -17.76 -12.85
C GLY A 943 13.77 -16.61 -13.54
N ARG A 944 15.11 -16.63 -13.55
CA ARG A 944 15.93 -15.84 -14.49
C ARG A 944 17.21 -16.59 -14.90
N LYS A 945 17.23 -16.93 -16.19
CA LYS A 945 18.37 -17.17 -17.11
C LYS A 945 19.37 -18.29 -16.80
N SER A 946 19.32 -19.32 -17.64
CA SER A 946 20.51 -19.83 -18.33
C SER A 946 20.09 -20.61 -19.58
N GLY A 947 20.16 -19.94 -20.73
CA GLY A 947 20.17 -20.63 -22.01
C GLY A 947 21.61 -21.04 -22.30
N HIS A 948 21.91 -22.33 -22.21
CA HIS A 948 23.07 -22.94 -22.86
C HIS A 948 22.66 -24.31 -23.40
N PHE A 949 22.73 -24.41 -24.72
CA PHE A 949 22.77 -25.64 -25.51
C PHE A 949 23.99 -26.47 -25.10
N TRP A 950 23.82 -27.79 -24.94
CA TRP A 950 24.83 -28.79 -25.33
C TRP A 950 24.10 -30.06 -25.84
N PRO A 951 24.66 -30.79 -26.83
CA PRO A 951 23.95 -31.80 -27.59
C PRO A 951 24.23 -33.24 -27.10
N GLY A 952 23.21 -34.08 -27.21
CA GLY A 952 23.31 -35.52 -27.50
C GLY A 952 23.83 -36.46 -26.41
N MET A 953 22.95 -37.32 -25.87
CA MET A 953 23.08 -38.78 -25.98
C MET A 953 21.85 -39.52 -25.39
N HIS A 954 21.36 -40.46 -26.22
CA HIS A 954 20.41 -41.58 -26.13
C HIS A 954 19.52 -41.91 -24.89
N PRO A 955 18.35 -42.56 -25.14
CA PRO A 955 17.34 -42.90 -24.14
C PRO A 955 17.50 -44.32 -23.58
N GLY A 956 17.07 -44.54 -22.34
CA GLY A 956 16.83 -45.88 -21.79
C GLY A 956 16.73 -45.85 -20.26
N GLY A 957 15.53 -46.15 -19.74
CA GLY A 957 15.27 -46.35 -18.31
C GLY A 957 13.99 -45.69 -17.84
#